data_AF-A0A2H5WKY2-F1
#
_entry.id   AF-A0A2H5WKY2-F1
#
_cell.length_a   1.000
_cell.length_b   1.000
_cell.length_c   1.000
_cell.angle_alpha   90.00
_cell.angle_beta   90.00
_cell.angle_gamma   90.00
#
_symmetry.space_group_name_H-M   'P 1'
#
loop_
_entity.id
_entity.type
_entity.pdbx_description
1 polymer ?
#
loop_
_entity_poly.entity_id
_entity_poly.type
_entity_poly.pdbx_seq_one_letter_code
_entity_poly.pdbx_strand_id
1 'polypeptide(L)'
;MRRFWMLIGTLMLGVGLAQTPPVADLSQDARLQKPITVWLRIETLPDALKAIQKQVGVPLVCPDRFRNEKVAIFVENRPAHEVLTMLAKLFRMRWEVYEDGYRIERPSEETELEEEATRLAQEAKRKGVEAYIETARRVLAMTPEQRKQRIGAIQKELEKQQGRASEAALRSEFVHLSALESPVEETNLLFALLGIVPQAHISRLLKGEVLTYSTHPSAGVNAIPPAVGQWYETQRKAQLEKPSTEEQEWYREYLRNRKILRFSVGYRLSSVSNEILCQLGVEKEQTIQPALPRCEHRLYQTTVPLDEIVSDQSRLTQEWNQWSESAESLRSWLQRLKPLPNRTPRPPDWQPFQEQRYMRSFVMPTQQLELIAWQYGVPIVADAYRLGLEVLIDTSTPLAAIQSLQNTHWMRREGDYLLVRRKRYWEWRAVEPPEAPIRELEAKFQKEGTLTIDDYARFAAALDEKPYQWLLENRVFRGFSMLAVHFPVEPLSNLPLLRFWATLTPAQRQAVLAGEFLPLRTLTLPQRKAFEHALEPLFPHPNRLLAPPSECRFMFARGIFWGWFDDADSVPSESGFALQGAPKKLRQTRLFTERDYPITYMMEDRGTNDPGFESHLLEAGETIVRRETSIATVYGFRFFMAPGMEQTYEFGYFVPLKETPQNGSK
;
A
#
# COMPACT_ATOMS: atom_id res chain seq x y z
N MET A 1 10.40 -72.19 41.77
CA MET A 1 9.18 -71.37 41.59
C MET A 1 9.34 -70.52 40.33
N ARG A 2 8.33 -70.55 39.44
CA ARG A 2 7.95 -69.59 38.37
C ARG A 2 9.09 -69.02 37.48
N ARG A 3 9.37 -69.55 36.27
CA ARG A 3 8.71 -69.30 34.95
C ARG A 3 8.39 -67.83 34.64
N PHE A 4 9.14 -67.25 33.70
CA PHE A 4 8.65 -66.24 32.74
C PHE A 4 9.36 -66.43 31.39
N TRP A 5 8.61 -66.22 30.32
CA TRP A 5 8.85 -66.57 28.92
C TRP A 5 8.89 -65.27 28.07
N MET A 6 9.38 -65.36 26.82
CA MET A 6 9.10 -64.47 25.67
C MET A 6 9.73 -63.07 25.66
N LEU A 7 10.11 -62.43 24.54
CA LEU A 7 10.08 -62.74 23.10
C LEU A 7 11.01 -61.70 22.44
N ILE A 8 11.91 -62.13 21.56
CA ILE A 8 12.64 -61.23 20.66
C ILE A 8 11.69 -60.93 19.51
N GLY A 9 11.10 -59.73 19.51
CA GLY A 9 10.24 -59.21 18.45
C GLY A 9 11.03 -58.25 17.56
N THR A 10 11.40 -58.71 16.37
CA THR A 10 12.00 -57.92 15.30
C THR A 10 10.99 -56.88 14.80
N LEU A 11 11.16 -55.62 15.17
CA LEU A 11 10.41 -54.49 14.62
C LEU A 11 10.94 -54.18 13.22
N MET A 12 10.30 -54.75 12.20
CA MET A 12 10.38 -54.26 10.82
C MET A 12 9.73 -52.87 10.76
N LEU A 13 10.56 -51.83 10.83
CA LEU A 13 10.20 -50.47 10.43
C LEU A 13 9.99 -50.47 8.92
N GLY A 14 8.76 -50.74 8.50
CA GLY A 14 8.29 -50.45 7.15
C GLY A 14 8.27 -48.94 6.96
N VAL A 15 9.36 -48.38 6.43
CA VAL A 15 9.34 -47.08 5.78
C VAL A 15 8.52 -47.27 4.50
N GLY A 16 7.20 -47.13 4.64
CA GLY A 16 6.32 -47.01 3.50
C GLY A 16 6.73 -45.76 2.74
N LEU A 17 7.36 -45.94 1.58
CA LEU A 17 7.42 -44.92 0.54
C LEU A 17 5.97 -44.50 0.30
N ALA A 18 5.57 -43.33 0.79
CA ALA A 18 4.26 -42.77 0.49
C ALA A 18 4.22 -42.58 -1.03
N GLN A 19 3.53 -43.49 -1.73
CA GLN A 19 3.29 -43.36 -3.15
C GLN A 19 2.52 -42.05 -3.34
N THR A 20 3.07 -41.14 -4.13
CA THR A 20 2.41 -39.90 -4.50
C THR A 20 1.06 -40.28 -5.14
N PRO A 21 -0.08 -39.75 -4.65
CA PRO A 21 -1.38 -40.08 -5.22
C PRO A 21 -1.38 -39.82 -6.74
N PRO A 22 -2.07 -40.67 -7.53
CA PRO A 22 -2.10 -40.50 -8.97
C PRO A 22 -2.76 -39.16 -9.33
N VAL A 23 -2.16 -38.46 -10.29
CA VAL A 23 -2.73 -37.24 -10.86
C VAL A 23 -4.04 -37.60 -11.56
N ALA A 24 -5.11 -36.90 -11.20
CA ALA A 24 -6.44 -37.13 -11.75
C ALA A 24 -6.63 -36.39 -13.08
N ASP A 25 -7.11 -37.11 -14.10
CA ASP A 25 -7.68 -36.49 -15.30
C ASP A 25 -9.18 -36.26 -15.09
N LEU A 26 -9.54 -35.01 -14.80
CA LEU A 26 -10.92 -34.61 -14.52
C LEU A 26 -11.85 -34.76 -15.73
N SER A 27 -11.30 -34.83 -16.95
CA SER A 27 -12.11 -34.98 -18.17
C SER A 27 -12.80 -36.35 -18.24
N GLN A 28 -12.33 -37.34 -17.49
CA GLN A 28 -12.93 -38.68 -17.46
C GLN A 28 -14.11 -38.79 -16.50
N ASP A 29 -14.33 -37.82 -15.60
CA ASP A 29 -15.45 -37.85 -14.66
C ASP A 29 -16.71 -37.21 -15.28
N ALA A 30 -17.70 -38.05 -15.59
CA ALA A 30 -18.99 -37.63 -16.14
C ALA A 30 -19.70 -36.58 -15.26
N ARG A 31 -19.49 -36.58 -13.95
CA ARG A 31 -20.08 -35.60 -13.02
C ARG A 31 -19.52 -34.20 -13.26
N LEU A 32 -18.26 -34.10 -13.68
CA LEU A 32 -17.56 -32.83 -13.98
C LEU A 32 -17.73 -32.36 -15.42
N GLN A 33 -18.41 -33.14 -16.27
CA GLN A 33 -18.80 -32.72 -17.62
C GLN A 33 -19.97 -31.72 -17.62
N LYS A 34 -20.69 -31.62 -16.50
CA LYS A 34 -21.82 -30.70 -16.35
C LYS A 34 -21.37 -29.24 -16.55
N PRO A 35 -22.08 -28.44 -17.37
CA PRO A 35 -21.84 -27.01 -17.47
C PRO A 35 -22.15 -26.29 -16.17
N ILE A 36 -21.28 -25.36 -15.79
CA ILE A 36 -21.39 -24.50 -14.61
C ILE A 36 -21.27 -23.03 -15.02
N THR A 37 -21.80 -22.16 -14.16
CA THR A 37 -21.60 -20.71 -14.24
C THR A 37 -21.04 -20.24 -12.90
N VAL A 38 -19.87 -19.61 -12.93
CA VAL A 38 -19.15 -19.14 -11.74
C VAL A 38 -18.68 -17.73 -12.01
N TRP A 39 -19.12 -16.79 -11.18
CA TRP A 39 -18.80 -15.37 -11.32
C TRP A 39 -18.31 -14.83 -9.97
N LEU A 40 -16.99 -14.86 -9.78
CA LEU A 40 -16.30 -14.55 -8.54
C LEU A 40 -15.19 -13.53 -8.82
N ARG A 41 -15.31 -12.32 -8.23
CA ARG A 41 -14.33 -11.23 -8.42
C ARG A 41 -13.08 -11.37 -7.56
N ILE A 42 -13.27 -11.82 -6.33
CA ILE A 42 -12.23 -12.15 -5.36
C ILE A 42 -12.82 -13.11 -4.35
N GLU A 43 -12.35 -14.35 -4.35
CA GLU A 43 -12.84 -15.39 -3.47
C GLU A 43 -11.67 -16.21 -2.94
N THR A 44 -11.77 -16.74 -1.71
CA THR A 44 -10.75 -17.68 -1.24
C THR A 44 -10.82 -18.96 -2.07
N LEU A 45 -9.69 -19.60 -2.35
CA LEU A 45 -9.66 -20.85 -3.11
C LEU A 45 -10.60 -21.91 -2.49
N PRO A 46 -10.62 -22.15 -1.16
CA PRO A 46 -11.59 -23.05 -0.55
C PRO A 46 -13.05 -22.69 -0.85
N ASP A 47 -13.41 -21.42 -0.76
CA ASP A 47 -14.81 -21.00 -0.96
C ASP A 47 -15.21 -21.00 -2.44
N ALA A 48 -14.29 -20.72 -3.35
CA ALA A 48 -14.49 -20.90 -4.79
C ALA A 48 -14.73 -22.38 -5.14
N LEU A 49 -13.96 -23.31 -4.54
CA LEU A 49 -14.18 -24.74 -4.74
C LEU A 49 -15.51 -25.20 -4.13
N LYS A 50 -15.92 -24.69 -2.97
CA LYS A 50 -17.26 -24.96 -2.41
C LYS A 50 -18.37 -24.48 -3.34
N ALA A 51 -18.21 -23.31 -3.97
CA ALA A 51 -19.17 -22.77 -4.93
C ALA A 51 -19.31 -23.67 -6.17
N ILE A 52 -18.20 -24.22 -6.68
CA ILE A 52 -18.20 -25.18 -7.79
C ILE A 52 -18.82 -26.52 -7.35
N GLN A 53 -18.39 -27.07 -6.21
CA GLN A 53 -18.89 -28.31 -5.63
C GLN A 53 -20.42 -28.30 -5.50
N LYS A 54 -21.02 -27.18 -5.08
CA LYS A 54 -22.48 -27.04 -4.97
C LYS A 54 -23.21 -27.25 -6.30
N GLN A 55 -22.56 -26.97 -7.44
CA GLN A 55 -23.17 -27.12 -8.76
C GLN A 55 -23.00 -28.54 -9.34
N VAL A 56 -21.88 -29.20 -9.04
CA VAL A 56 -21.53 -30.53 -9.62
C VAL A 56 -21.78 -31.71 -8.68
N GLY A 57 -21.86 -31.49 -7.37
CA GLY A 57 -22.06 -32.55 -6.38
C GLY A 57 -20.84 -33.45 -6.14
N VAL A 58 -19.66 -33.04 -6.60
CA VAL A 58 -18.39 -33.76 -6.41
C VAL A 58 -17.59 -33.07 -5.31
N PRO A 59 -17.10 -33.80 -4.29
CA PRO A 59 -16.25 -33.21 -3.25
C PRO A 59 -14.96 -32.64 -3.81
N LEU A 60 -14.68 -31.37 -3.49
CA LEU A 60 -13.47 -30.65 -3.90
C LEU A 60 -12.75 -30.14 -2.64
N VAL A 61 -11.61 -30.75 -2.32
CA VAL A 61 -10.88 -30.51 -1.07
C VAL A 61 -9.71 -29.56 -1.32
N CYS A 62 -9.67 -28.48 -0.53
CA CYS A 62 -8.56 -27.53 -0.46
C CYS A 62 -7.83 -27.66 0.89
N PRO A 63 -6.54 -28.01 0.93
CA PRO A 63 -5.76 -28.00 2.16
C PRO A 63 -5.70 -26.62 2.85
N ASP A 64 -5.69 -26.59 4.18
CA ASP A 64 -5.68 -25.35 4.99
C ASP A 64 -4.51 -24.40 4.67
N ARG A 65 -3.39 -24.93 4.18
CA ARG A 65 -2.24 -24.12 3.73
C ARG A 65 -2.56 -23.17 2.58
N PHE A 66 -3.65 -23.41 1.85
CA PHE A 66 -4.12 -22.56 0.76
C PHE A 66 -5.34 -21.72 1.14
N ARG A 67 -5.72 -21.66 2.43
CA ARG A 67 -6.93 -20.93 2.89
C ARG A 67 -6.96 -19.44 2.52
N ASN A 68 -5.78 -18.84 2.33
CA ASN A 68 -5.62 -17.45 1.97
C ASN A 68 -5.26 -17.23 0.49
N GLU A 69 -5.12 -18.29 -0.32
CA GLU A 69 -5.00 -18.14 -1.78
C GLU A 69 -6.34 -17.61 -2.30
N LYS A 70 -6.30 -16.57 -3.13
CA LYS A 70 -7.51 -15.93 -3.65
C LYS A 70 -7.55 -16.00 -5.18
N VAL A 71 -8.75 -16.19 -5.70
CA VAL A 71 -9.01 -16.41 -7.12
C VAL A 71 -10.10 -15.47 -7.62
N ALA A 72 -10.04 -15.17 -8.92
CA ALA A 72 -11.15 -14.62 -9.68
C ALA A 72 -11.52 -15.60 -10.81
N ILE A 73 -12.82 -15.85 -10.97
CA ILE A 73 -13.35 -16.79 -11.96
C ILE A 73 -14.56 -16.13 -12.61
N PHE A 74 -14.49 -15.88 -13.92
CA PHE A 74 -15.59 -15.32 -14.70
C PHE A 74 -15.89 -16.28 -15.85
N VAL A 75 -16.81 -17.21 -15.63
CA VAL A 75 -17.18 -18.24 -16.61
C VAL A 75 -18.69 -18.43 -16.63
N GLU A 76 -19.25 -18.55 -17.84
CA GLU A 76 -20.66 -18.86 -18.06
C GLU A 76 -20.77 -20.11 -18.93
N ASN A 77 -21.60 -21.06 -18.50
CA ASN A 77 -21.93 -22.28 -19.26
C ASN A 77 -20.70 -23.06 -19.76
N ARG A 78 -19.73 -23.31 -18.89
CA ARG A 78 -18.53 -24.11 -19.21
C ARG A 78 -18.49 -25.42 -18.43
N PRO A 79 -18.03 -26.53 -19.01
CA PRO A 79 -17.86 -27.78 -18.26
C PRO A 79 -16.98 -27.58 -17.02
N ALA A 80 -17.39 -28.12 -15.88
CA ALA A 80 -16.67 -27.92 -14.63
C ALA A 80 -15.22 -28.43 -14.66
N HIS A 81 -14.97 -29.55 -15.34
CA HIS A 81 -13.61 -30.09 -15.49
C HIS A 81 -12.66 -29.10 -16.19
N GLU A 82 -13.15 -28.33 -17.17
CA GLU A 82 -12.34 -27.31 -17.84
C GLU A 82 -11.95 -26.19 -16.86
N VAL A 83 -12.92 -25.66 -16.12
CA VAL A 83 -12.71 -24.58 -15.14
C VAL A 83 -11.70 -25.02 -14.07
N LEU A 84 -11.86 -26.23 -13.52
CA LEU A 84 -10.95 -26.82 -12.53
C LEU A 84 -9.55 -27.08 -13.11
N THR A 85 -9.47 -27.46 -14.38
CA THR A 85 -8.19 -27.65 -15.08
C THR A 85 -7.47 -26.33 -15.30
N MET A 86 -8.18 -25.29 -15.73
CA MET A 86 -7.62 -23.94 -15.91
C MET A 86 -7.12 -23.34 -14.59
N LEU A 87 -7.88 -23.54 -13.51
CA LEU A 87 -7.49 -23.13 -12.17
C LEU A 87 -6.22 -23.85 -11.70
N ALA A 88 -6.14 -25.17 -11.87
CA ALA A 88 -4.94 -25.94 -11.53
C ALA A 88 -3.72 -25.49 -12.36
N LYS A 89 -3.87 -25.31 -13.68
CA LYS A 89 -2.83 -24.80 -14.56
C LYS A 89 -2.30 -23.43 -14.10
N LEU A 90 -3.20 -22.48 -13.84
CA LEU A 90 -2.82 -21.12 -13.44
C LEU A 90 -2.05 -21.09 -12.11
N PHE A 91 -2.48 -21.89 -11.14
CA PHE A 91 -1.86 -21.95 -9.81
C PHE A 91 -0.67 -22.93 -9.73
N ARG A 92 -0.32 -23.57 -10.86
CA ARG A 92 0.69 -24.63 -10.95
C ARG A 92 0.44 -25.73 -9.91
N MET A 93 -0.82 -26.10 -9.79
CA MET A 93 -1.32 -27.16 -8.91
C MET A 93 -1.80 -28.33 -9.76
N ARG A 94 -2.09 -29.45 -9.10
CA ARG A 94 -2.67 -30.65 -9.72
C ARG A 94 -3.81 -31.20 -8.89
N TRP A 95 -4.72 -31.89 -9.55
CA TRP A 95 -5.78 -32.63 -8.88
C TRP A 95 -5.32 -34.06 -8.59
N GLU A 96 -5.56 -34.52 -7.37
CA GLU A 96 -5.32 -35.87 -6.92
C GLU A 96 -6.65 -36.52 -6.55
N VAL A 97 -6.82 -37.81 -6.85
CA VAL A 97 -7.99 -38.56 -6.38
C VAL A 97 -7.95 -38.61 -4.85
N TYR A 98 -9.04 -38.21 -4.20
CA TYR A 98 -9.13 -38.16 -2.76
C TYR A 98 -10.53 -38.55 -2.30
N GLU A 99 -10.64 -39.67 -1.57
CA GLU A 99 -11.91 -40.26 -1.16
C GLU A 99 -12.85 -40.48 -2.37
N ASP A 100 -14.04 -39.87 -2.38
CA ASP A 100 -15.04 -39.92 -3.45
C ASP A 100 -15.01 -38.72 -4.41
N GLY A 101 -14.00 -37.87 -4.27
CA GLY A 101 -13.79 -36.65 -5.06
C GLY A 101 -12.32 -36.37 -5.33
N TYR A 102 -11.95 -35.09 -5.24
CA TYR A 102 -10.63 -34.62 -5.64
C TYR A 102 -10.06 -33.63 -4.63
N ARG A 103 -8.74 -33.69 -4.46
CA ARG A 103 -7.96 -32.74 -3.66
C ARG A 103 -7.01 -31.97 -4.57
N ILE A 104 -6.97 -30.65 -4.43
CA ILE A 104 -5.99 -29.82 -5.13
C ILE A 104 -4.69 -29.77 -4.34
N GLU A 105 -3.56 -29.93 -5.03
CA GLU A 105 -2.25 -29.99 -4.41
C GLU A 105 -1.18 -29.24 -5.19
N ARG A 106 -0.21 -28.64 -4.48
CA ARG A 106 0.99 -28.05 -5.08
C ARG A 106 2.14 -29.07 -5.10
N PRO A 107 2.74 -29.37 -6.25
CA PRO A 107 3.95 -30.20 -6.32
C PRO A 107 5.10 -29.59 -5.52
N SER A 108 5.97 -30.41 -4.92
CA SER A 108 7.11 -29.94 -4.13
C SER A 108 8.11 -29.11 -4.94
N GLU A 109 8.29 -29.45 -6.21
CA GLU A 109 9.16 -28.72 -7.16
C GLU A 109 8.74 -27.24 -7.31
N GLU A 110 7.44 -26.95 -7.22
CA GLU A 110 6.92 -25.58 -7.27
C GLU A 110 7.29 -24.79 -6.02
N THR A 111 7.33 -25.44 -4.86
CA THR A 111 7.82 -24.81 -3.62
C THR A 111 9.30 -24.46 -3.73
N GLU A 112 10.12 -25.36 -4.29
CA GLU A 112 11.55 -25.10 -4.50
C GLU A 112 11.79 -23.92 -5.47
N LEU A 113 10.98 -23.80 -6.52
CA LEU A 113 10.98 -22.68 -7.46
C LEU A 113 10.64 -21.35 -6.78
N GLU A 114 9.59 -21.31 -5.95
CA GLU A 114 9.20 -20.11 -5.19
C GLU A 114 10.29 -19.70 -4.18
N GLU A 115 10.93 -20.66 -3.52
CA GLU A 115 12.03 -20.43 -2.58
C GLU A 115 13.29 -19.88 -3.28
N GLU A 116 13.64 -20.43 -4.43
CA GLU A 116 14.71 -19.92 -5.29
C GLU A 116 14.43 -18.47 -5.71
N ALA A 117 13.22 -18.20 -6.21
CA ALA A 117 12.82 -16.86 -6.63
C ALA A 117 12.87 -15.86 -5.48
N THR A 118 12.43 -16.26 -4.27
CA THR A 118 12.50 -15.43 -3.06
C THR A 118 13.94 -15.11 -2.67
N ARG A 119 14.85 -16.10 -2.73
CA ARG A 119 16.28 -15.89 -2.45
C ARG A 119 16.92 -14.94 -3.46
N LEU A 120 16.63 -15.11 -4.75
CA LEU A 120 17.13 -14.24 -5.81
C LEU A 120 16.57 -12.81 -5.70
N ALA A 121 15.31 -12.64 -5.29
CA ALA A 121 14.74 -11.33 -5.03
C ALA A 121 15.44 -10.62 -3.85
N GLN A 122 15.78 -11.35 -2.78
CA GLN A 122 16.56 -10.78 -1.66
C GLN A 122 17.97 -10.35 -2.10
N GLU A 123 18.61 -11.14 -2.97
CA GLU A 123 19.91 -10.77 -3.54
C GLU A 123 19.79 -9.58 -4.51
N ALA A 124 18.74 -9.54 -5.33
CA ALA A 124 18.41 -8.45 -6.24
C ALA A 124 18.28 -7.14 -5.47
N LYS A 125 17.51 -7.16 -4.38
CA LYS A 125 17.32 -6.04 -3.48
C LYS A 125 18.64 -5.54 -2.89
N ARG A 126 19.51 -6.45 -2.43
CA ARG A 126 20.85 -6.10 -1.93
C ARG A 126 21.68 -5.37 -3.00
N LYS A 127 21.75 -5.95 -4.20
CA LYS A 127 22.45 -5.35 -5.35
C LYS A 127 21.84 -4.01 -5.77
N GLY A 128 20.51 -3.90 -5.71
CA GLY A 128 19.75 -2.68 -6.00
C GLY A 128 20.11 -1.54 -5.04
N VAL A 129 20.16 -1.80 -3.73
CA VAL A 129 20.62 -0.82 -2.73
C VAL A 129 22.06 -0.37 -3.00
N GLU A 130 22.97 -1.31 -3.25
CA GLU A 130 24.37 -1.01 -3.54
C GLU A 130 24.51 -0.13 -4.80
N ALA A 131 23.80 -0.49 -5.89
CA ALA A 131 23.79 0.28 -7.14
C ALA A 131 23.14 1.66 -7.01
N TYR A 132 22.08 1.76 -6.20
CA TYR A 132 21.39 3.02 -5.90
C TYR A 132 22.34 4.00 -5.19
N ILE A 133 23.02 3.54 -4.13
CA ILE A 133 23.96 4.37 -3.36
C ILE A 133 25.18 4.75 -4.21
N GLU A 134 25.68 3.85 -5.05
CA GLU A 134 26.78 4.16 -5.97
C GLU A 134 26.37 5.21 -7.02
N THR A 135 25.12 5.16 -7.48
CA THR A 135 24.57 6.20 -8.36
C THR A 135 24.49 7.54 -7.65
N ALA A 136 24.02 7.57 -6.40
CA ALA A 136 24.02 8.79 -5.58
C ALA A 136 25.44 9.38 -5.41
N ARG A 137 26.45 8.54 -5.14
CA ARG A 137 27.87 8.94 -5.05
C ARG A 137 28.36 9.60 -6.33
N ARG A 138 28.14 8.95 -7.48
CA ARG A 138 28.53 9.49 -8.80
C ARG A 138 27.86 10.82 -9.09
N VAL A 139 26.55 10.90 -8.86
CA VAL A 139 25.76 12.10 -9.15
C VAL A 139 26.15 13.28 -8.24
N LEU A 140 26.49 13.04 -6.97
CA LEU A 140 27.01 14.08 -6.07
C LEU A 140 28.39 14.59 -6.47
N ALA A 141 29.23 13.77 -7.10
CA ALA A 141 30.54 14.16 -7.59
C ALA A 141 30.48 15.02 -8.87
N MET A 142 29.32 15.08 -9.56
CA MET A 142 29.13 15.88 -10.77
C MET A 142 28.93 17.36 -10.46
N THR A 143 29.43 18.24 -11.33
CA THR A 143 29.09 19.67 -11.32
C THR A 143 27.64 19.90 -11.79
N PRO A 144 27.01 21.04 -11.46
CA PRO A 144 25.66 21.36 -11.96
C PRO A 144 25.54 21.27 -13.50
N GLU A 145 26.56 21.72 -14.23
CA GLU A 145 26.60 21.67 -15.70
C GLU A 145 26.63 20.22 -16.20
N GLN A 146 27.45 19.37 -15.58
CA GLN A 146 27.53 17.95 -15.90
C GLN A 146 26.19 17.25 -15.62
N ARG A 147 25.53 17.57 -14.52
CA ARG A 147 24.20 17.01 -14.18
C ARG A 147 23.17 17.38 -15.23
N LYS A 148 23.08 18.66 -15.64
CA LYS A 148 22.17 19.10 -16.70
C LYS A 148 22.42 18.42 -18.04
N GLN A 149 23.69 18.28 -18.43
CA GLN A 149 24.06 17.56 -19.65
C GLN A 149 23.64 16.08 -19.57
N ARG A 150 23.86 15.43 -18.42
CA ARG A 150 23.49 14.02 -18.22
C ARG A 150 21.98 13.82 -18.21
N ILE A 151 21.20 14.71 -17.61
CA ILE A 151 19.73 14.71 -17.67
C ILE A 151 19.27 14.69 -19.14
N GLY A 152 19.79 15.61 -19.97
CA GLY A 152 19.43 15.68 -21.38
C GLY A 152 19.85 14.45 -22.20
N ALA A 153 20.97 13.80 -21.83
CA ALA A 153 21.39 12.55 -22.44
C ALA A 153 20.48 11.38 -22.05
N ILE A 154 20.17 11.24 -20.76
CA ILE A 154 19.30 10.17 -20.25
C ILE A 154 17.90 10.28 -20.86
N GLN A 155 17.34 11.49 -21.00
CA GLN A 155 16.04 11.66 -21.66
C GLN A 155 16.02 11.07 -23.08
N LYS A 156 17.06 11.36 -23.87
CA LYS A 156 17.22 10.80 -25.22
C LYS A 156 17.46 9.29 -25.24
N GLU A 157 18.12 8.75 -24.21
CA GLU A 157 18.36 7.31 -24.07
C GLU A 157 17.08 6.57 -23.65
N LEU A 158 16.30 7.13 -22.72
CA LEU A 158 15.01 6.59 -22.27
C LEU A 158 13.99 6.53 -23.42
N GLU A 159 13.97 7.55 -24.29
CA GLU A 159 13.16 7.54 -25.52
C GLU A 159 13.50 6.36 -26.45
N LYS A 160 14.76 5.91 -26.46
CA LYS A 160 15.24 4.83 -27.35
C LYS A 160 15.17 3.43 -26.74
N GLN A 161 15.08 3.32 -25.41
CA GLN A 161 15.22 2.05 -24.68
C GLN A 161 13.93 1.53 -24.04
N GLN A 162 12.76 2.04 -24.44
CA GLN A 162 11.46 1.62 -23.91
C GLN A 162 11.33 0.08 -23.78
N GLY A 163 11.14 -0.41 -22.55
CA GLY A 163 10.88 -1.81 -22.22
C GLY A 163 12.12 -2.68 -21.96
N ARG A 164 13.32 -2.11 -21.78
CA ARG A 164 14.56 -2.88 -21.49
C ARG A 164 15.04 -2.71 -20.05
N ALA A 165 15.74 -3.72 -19.51
CA ALA A 165 16.34 -3.67 -18.17
C ALA A 165 17.25 -2.44 -17.94
N SER A 166 17.99 -2.00 -18.98
CA SER A 166 18.83 -0.80 -18.92
C SER A 166 18.05 0.51 -18.70
N GLU A 167 16.75 0.53 -18.97
CA GLU A 167 15.86 1.67 -18.72
C GLU A 167 15.75 1.99 -17.23
N ALA A 168 15.69 0.98 -16.38
CA ALA A 168 15.40 1.20 -14.96
C ALA A 168 16.62 1.74 -14.20
N ALA A 169 17.84 1.35 -14.58
CA ALA A 169 19.07 2.00 -14.13
C ALA A 169 19.13 3.48 -14.58
N LEU A 170 18.75 3.78 -15.82
CA LEU A 170 18.67 5.14 -16.35
C LEU A 170 17.62 5.98 -15.62
N ARG A 171 16.45 5.41 -15.30
CA ARG A 171 15.40 6.06 -14.50
C ARG A 171 15.89 6.38 -13.09
N SER A 172 16.59 5.46 -12.44
CA SER A 172 17.17 5.68 -11.11
C SER A 172 18.18 6.84 -11.13
N GLU A 173 19.09 6.87 -12.11
CA GLU A 173 20.04 7.97 -12.29
C GLU A 173 19.33 9.30 -12.56
N PHE A 174 18.31 9.29 -13.43
CA PHE A 174 17.47 10.47 -13.70
C PHE A 174 16.82 11.01 -12.43
N VAL A 175 16.24 10.17 -11.58
CA VAL A 175 15.61 10.60 -10.31
C VAL A 175 16.61 11.32 -9.40
N HIS A 176 17.82 10.78 -9.24
CA HIS A 176 18.87 11.43 -8.44
C HIS A 176 19.28 12.78 -9.02
N LEU A 177 19.52 12.83 -10.34
CA LEU A 177 19.91 14.05 -11.03
C LEU A 177 18.83 15.11 -10.94
N SER A 178 17.58 14.74 -11.20
CA SER A 178 16.42 15.62 -11.09
C SER A 178 16.22 16.13 -9.68
N ALA A 179 16.40 15.30 -8.65
CA ALA A 179 16.31 15.75 -7.26
C ALA A 179 17.35 16.85 -6.95
N LEU A 180 18.61 16.66 -7.37
CA LEU A 180 19.66 17.66 -7.11
C LEU A 180 19.56 18.92 -7.99
N GLU A 181 18.88 18.88 -9.14
CA GLU A 181 18.67 20.04 -10.03
C GLU A 181 17.32 20.76 -9.82
N SER A 182 16.38 20.13 -9.10
CA SER A 182 15.12 20.76 -8.65
C SER A 182 15.39 21.95 -7.73
N PRO A 183 14.46 22.92 -7.56
CA PRO A 183 14.58 23.94 -6.53
C PRO A 183 14.94 23.32 -5.18
N VAL A 184 15.81 23.98 -4.41
CA VAL A 184 16.39 23.41 -3.18
C VAL A 184 15.29 23.08 -2.17
N GLU A 185 14.99 21.80 -2.04
CA GLU A 185 14.11 21.26 -1.02
C GLU A 185 14.92 20.48 0.01
N GLU A 186 14.41 20.38 1.25
CA GLU A 186 15.11 19.61 2.28
C GLU A 186 15.12 18.11 1.98
N THR A 187 14.21 17.63 1.14
CA THR A 187 14.22 16.28 0.58
C THR A 187 15.53 15.99 -0.18
N ASN A 188 16.21 17.00 -0.71
CA ASN A 188 17.51 16.84 -1.37
C ASN A 188 18.61 16.40 -0.39
N LEU A 189 18.48 16.73 0.90
CA LEU A 189 19.39 16.26 1.95
C LEU A 189 19.36 14.73 2.09
N LEU A 190 18.21 14.09 1.82
CA LEU A 190 18.07 12.64 1.84
C LEU A 190 18.97 11.98 0.79
N PHE A 191 19.00 12.54 -0.42
CA PHE A 191 19.81 12.00 -1.51
C PHE A 191 21.30 12.31 -1.31
N ALA A 192 21.62 13.52 -0.86
CA ALA A 192 23.00 13.93 -0.59
C ALA A 192 23.64 13.09 0.53
N LEU A 193 22.91 12.85 1.61
CA LEU A 193 23.42 12.04 2.72
C LEU A 193 23.62 10.58 2.30
N LEU A 194 22.72 9.97 1.51
CA LEU A 194 22.87 8.60 0.99
C LEU A 194 24.20 8.41 0.25
N GLY A 195 24.59 9.36 -0.60
CA GLY A 195 25.84 9.27 -1.33
C GLY A 195 27.10 9.45 -0.46
N ILE A 196 26.97 9.92 0.78
CA ILE A 196 28.10 10.14 1.70
C ILE A 196 28.13 9.05 2.82
N VAL A 197 27.15 8.14 2.85
CA VAL A 197 27.08 7.05 3.84
C VAL A 197 28.32 6.13 3.75
N PRO A 198 29.02 5.87 4.88
CA PRO A 198 30.12 4.91 4.92
C PRO A 198 29.69 3.48 4.59
N GLN A 199 30.58 2.68 3.98
CA GLN A 199 30.27 1.30 3.61
C GLN A 199 29.81 0.41 4.77
N ALA A 200 30.34 0.66 5.98
CA ALA A 200 29.93 -0.04 7.19
C ALA A 200 28.43 0.18 7.52
N HIS A 201 27.91 1.38 7.26
CA HIS A 201 26.51 1.72 7.51
C HIS A 201 25.61 1.11 6.44
N ILE A 202 26.05 1.08 5.18
CA ILE A 202 25.35 0.35 4.11
C ILE A 202 25.17 -1.12 4.49
N SER A 203 26.23 -1.74 5.03
CA SER A 203 26.18 -3.13 5.48
C SER A 203 25.16 -3.36 6.61
N ARG A 204 24.94 -2.36 7.48
CA ARG A 204 23.92 -2.39 8.53
C ARG A 204 22.50 -2.22 7.95
N LEU A 205 22.32 -1.28 7.02
CA LEU A 205 21.05 -1.10 6.30
C LEU A 205 20.62 -2.37 5.57
N LEU A 206 21.56 -3.04 4.91
CA LEU A 206 21.32 -4.32 4.22
C LEU A 206 20.95 -5.47 5.16
N LYS A 207 21.33 -5.38 6.44
CA LYS A 207 20.90 -6.32 7.50
C LYS A 207 19.52 -5.96 8.09
N GLY A 208 18.87 -4.92 7.57
CA GLY A 208 17.58 -4.44 8.06
C GLY A 208 17.67 -3.48 9.26
N GLU A 209 18.86 -3.02 9.63
CA GLU A 209 18.99 -2.01 10.69
C GLU A 209 18.51 -0.63 10.19
N VAL A 210 17.90 0.13 11.10
CA VAL A 210 17.55 1.52 10.85
C VAL A 210 18.79 2.38 11.04
N LEU A 211 19.19 3.10 9.98
CA LEU A 211 20.26 4.09 10.06
C LEU A 211 19.66 5.45 10.40
N THR A 212 20.12 6.07 11.48
CA THR A 212 19.70 7.42 11.84
C THR A 212 20.89 8.36 11.90
N TYR A 213 20.66 9.58 11.45
CA TYR A 213 21.63 10.66 11.42
C TYR A 213 21.01 11.94 11.96
N SER A 214 21.80 12.76 12.64
CA SER A 214 21.36 14.05 13.19
C SER A 214 22.51 15.04 13.23
N THR A 215 22.20 16.34 13.10
CA THR A 215 23.17 17.40 13.44
C THR A 215 23.43 17.52 14.93
N HIS A 216 22.55 16.97 15.76
CA HIS A 216 22.62 16.96 17.22
C HIS A 216 22.39 15.52 17.71
N PRO A 217 23.31 14.59 17.42
CA PRO A 217 23.08 13.17 17.65
C PRO A 217 22.94 12.87 19.14
N SER A 218 21.87 12.16 19.49
CA SER A 218 21.74 11.48 20.78
C SER A 218 22.47 10.13 20.76
N ALA A 219 22.51 9.45 21.91
CA ALA A 219 23.15 8.14 22.02
C ALA A 219 22.56 7.14 20.99
N GLY A 220 23.43 6.53 20.19
CA GLY A 220 23.03 5.58 19.14
C GLY A 220 22.65 6.21 17.79
N VAL A 221 22.70 7.53 17.66
CA VAL A 221 22.44 8.27 16.41
C VAL A 221 23.76 8.74 15.81
N ASN A 222 23.91 8.64 14.49
CA ASN A 222 25.13 9.08 13.81
C ASN A 222 25.14 10.60 13.62
N ALA A 223 26.33 11.21 13.69
CA ALA A 223 26.48 12.60 13.30
C ALA A 223 26.31 12.76 11.78
N ILE A 224 25.63 13.82 11.34
CA ILE A 224 25.58 14.16 9.92
C ILE A 224 26.94 14.71 9.48
N PRO A 225 27.54 14.18 8.39
CA PRO A 225 28.81 14.68 7.88
C PRO A 225 28.72 16.18 7.52
N PRO A 226 29.69 17.02 7.93
CA PRO A 226 29.69 18.45 7.62
C PRO A 226 29.55 18.78 6.13
N ALA A 227 30.06 17.90 5.26
CA ALA A 227 29.96 18.02 3.81
C ALA A 227 28.51 18.09 3.30
N VAL A 228 27.55 17.44 3.98
CA VAL A 228 26.12 17.47 3.60
C VAL A 228 25.54 18.87 3.83
N GLY A 229 25.86 19.48 4.99
CA GLY A 229 25.41 20.84 5.32
C GLY A 229 26.05 21.90 4.40
N GLN A 230 27.34 21.75 4.12
CA GLN A 230 28.05 22.61 3.16
C GLN A 230 27.45 22.52 1.76
N TRP A 231 27.19 21.30 1.29
CA TRP A 231 26.53 21.07 0.00
C TRP A 231 25.17 21.79 -0.08
N TYR A 232 24.33 21.65 0.95
CA TYR A 232 23.02 22.30 0.99
C TYR A 232 23.11 23.82 0.93
N GLU A 233 23.98 24.44 1.73
CA GLU A 233 24.17 25.90 1.71
C GLU A 233 24.72 26.39 0.37
N THR A 234 25.62 25.64 -0.27
CA THR A 234 26.10 25.96 -1.62
C THR A 234 24.97 25.93 -2.64
N GLN A 235 24.11 24.90 -2.63
CA GLN A 235 22.97 24.84 -3.53
C GLN A 235 21.95 25.96 -3.24
N ARG A 236 21.66 26.24 -1.96
CA ARG A 236 20.74 27.32 -1.55
C ARG A 236 21.21 28.67 -2.08
N LYS A 237 22.49 29.01 -1.93
CA LYS A 237 23.09 30.25 -2.45
C LYS A 237 22.98 30.31 -3.97
N ALA A 238 23.37 29.25 -4.68
CA ALA A 238 23.28 29.20 -6.14
C ALA A 238 21.84 29.38 -6.65
N GLN A 239 20.83 28.88 -5.92
CA GLN A 239 19.42 29.05 -6.28
C GLN A 239 18.93 30.49 -6.07
N LEU A 240 19.42 31.17 -5.02
CA LEU A 240 19.13 32.58 -4.75
C LEU A 240 19.75 33.52 -5.79
N GLU A 241 20.83 33.11 -6.45
CA GLU A 241 21.59 33.91 -7.43
C GLU A 241 21.09 33.79 -8.88
N LYS A 242 20.23 32.81 -9.21
CA LYS A 242 19.67 32.67 -10.57
C LYS A 242 18.84 33.91 -10.97
N PRO A 243 18.51 34.17 -12.24
CA PRO A 243 17.44 35.12 -12.60
C PRO A 243 16.05 34.55 -12.23
N SER A 244 15.11 35.35 -11.69
CA SER A 244 13.73 34.92 -11.37
C SER A 244 12.68 35.62 -12.24
N THR A 245 11.57 34.92 -12.49
CA THR A 245 10.28 35.55 -12.85
C THR A 245 9.55 36.04 -11.58
N GLU A 246 8.52 36.88 -11.74
CA GLU A 246 7.72 37.41 -10.61
C GLU A 246 7.09 36.29 -9.74
N GLU A 247 6.61 35.20 -10.35
CA GLU A 247 6.12 34.00 -9.64
C GLU A 247 7.21 33.25 -8.84
N GLN A 248 8.49 33.41 -9.20
CA GLN A 248 9.62 32.74 -8.52
C GLN A 248 10.19 33.57 -7.36
N GLU A 249 9.80 34.84 -7.21
CA GLU A 249 10.33 35.71 -6.15
C GLU A 249 9.77 35.34 -4.76
N TRP A 250 8.51 34.90 -4.67
CA TRP A 250 7.94 34.35 -3.43
C TRP A 250 8.77 33.16 -2.91
N TYR A 251 9.20 32.25 -3.81
CA TYR A 251 10.01 31.10 -3.44
C TYR A 251 11.43 31.50 -3.00
N ARG A 252 11.99 32.60 -3.54
CA ARG A 252 13.27 33.14 -3.08
C ARG A 252 13.16 33.82 -1.74
N GLU A 253 12.12 34.61 -1.53
CA GLU A 253 11.83 35.20 -0.24
C GLU A 253 11.65 34.11 0.82
N TYR A 254 10.94 33.03 0.46
CA TYR A 254 10.86 31.81 1.28
C TYR A 254 12.25 31.22 1.58
N LEU A 255 13.15 31.09 0.60
CA LEU A 255 14.52 30.58 0.83
C LEU A 255 15.46 31.55 1.58
N ARG A 256 15.25 32.88 1.46
CA ARG A 256 16.02 33.92 2.18
C ARG A 256 15.65 33.91 3.66
N ASN A 257 14.36 33.80 3.96
CA ASN A 257 13.80 33.90 5.30
C ASN A 257 13.78 32.57 6.07
N ARG A 258 14.35 31.50 5.49
CA ARG A 258 14.35 30.16 6.07
C ARG A 258 15.77 29.73 6.46
N LYS A 259 15.96 29.52 7.76
CA LYS A 259 17.21 28.98 8.32
C LYS A 259 16.94 27.61 8.93
N ILE A 260 17.63 26.58 8.43
CA ILE A 260 17.60 25.25 9.05
C ILE A 260 18.48 25.30 10.29
N LEU A 261 17.89 25.01 11.46
CA LEU A 261 18.58 24.99 12.74
C LEU A 261 19.10 23.58 13.07
N ARG A 262 18.22 22.58 12.89
CA ARG A 262 18.54 21.17 13.10
C ARG A 262 17.94 20.31 12.01
N PHE A 263 18.58 19.20 11.69
CA PHE A 263 18.01 18.21 10.80
C PHE A 263 18.45 16.80 11.18
N SER A 264 17.55 15.84 10.95
CA SER A 264 17.76 14.41 11.16
C SER A 264 17.26 13.61 9.98
N VAL A 265 17.92 12.51 9.67
CA VAL A 265 17.53 11.60 8.61
C VAL A 265 17.52 10.16 9.11
N GLY A 266 16.48 9.42 8.78
CA GLY A 266 16.36 7.98 8.98
C GLY A 266 16.31 7.23 7.64
N TYR A 267 17.05 6.13 7.51
CA TYR A 267 16.95 5.18 6.41
C TYR A 267 16.63 3.79 6.94
N ARG A 268 15.69 3.12 6.30
CA ARG A 268 15.32 1.74 6.60
C ARG A 268 15.02 1.01 5.31
N LEU A 269 15.55 -0.20 5.16
CA LEU A 269 15.16 -1.07 4.06
C LEU A 269 13.80 -1.70 4.40
N SER A 270 12.83 -1.60 3.49
CA SER A 270 11.52 -2.24 3.67
C SER A 270 11.69 -3.74 3.95
N SER A 271 10.80 -4.36 4.73
CA SER A 271 10.79 -5.82 4.92
C SER A 271 9.89 -6.56 3.93
N VAL A 272 9.07 -5.83 3.17
CA VAL A 272 7.94 -6.34 2.38
C VAL A 272 7.87 -5.78 0.95
N SER A 273 8.65 -4.75 0.63
CA SER A 273 8.79 -4.17 -0.71
C SER A 273 10.27 -3.94 -1.05
N ASN A 274 10.53 -3.49 -2.27
CA ASN A 274 11.87 -3.18 -2.77
C ASN A 274 12.19 -1.70 -2.65
N GLU A 275 11.95 -1.15 -1.47
CA GLU A 275 12.07 0.28 -1.24
C GLU A 275 13.01 0.57 -0.08
N ILE A 276 13.70 1.70 -0.19
CA ILE A 276 14.30 2.36 0.96
C ILE A 276 13.27 3.36 1.48
N LEU A 277 12.85 3.15 2.72
CA LEU A 277 12.05 4.11 3.46
C LEU A 277 12.99 5.17 4.02
N CYS A 278 12.61 6.42 3.84
CA CYS A 278 13.35 7.58 4.31
C CYS A 278 12.47 8.41 5.23
N GLN A 279 13.06 8.92 6.30
CA GLN A 279 12.43 9.91 7.17
C GLN A 279 13.35 11.14 7.26
N LEU A 280 12.79 12.32 7.08
CA LEU A 280 13.48 13.60 7.25
C LEU A 280 12.76 14.40 8.34
N GLY A 281 13.49 14.79 9.38
CA GLY A 281 13.05 15.78 10.36
C GLY A 281 13.84 17.06 10.17
N VAL A 282 13.15 18.19 10.06
CA VAL A 282 13.78 19.52 9.93
C VAL A 282 13.20 20.45 10.98
N GLU A 283 14.09 21.13 11.71
CA GLU A 283 13.80 22.31 12.52
C GLU A 283 14.23 23.56 11.77
N LYS A 284 13.34 24.53 11.70
CA LYS A 284 13.55 25.76 10.94
C LYS A 284 13.03 26.96 11.71
N GLU A 285 13.74 28.06 11.56
CA GLU A 285 13.29 29.39 11.95
C GLU A 285 12.52 30.00 10.77
N GLN A 286 11.26 30.37 10.99
CA GLN A 286 10.45 31.11 10.01
C GLN A 286 10.20 32.53 10.53
N THR A 287 10.68 33.52 9.79
CA THR A 287 10.50 34.95 10.11
C THR A 287 9.35 35.60 9.32
N ILE A 288 8.27 34.87 9.02
CA ILE A 288 7.09 35.45 8.35
C ILE A 288 6.18 36.07 9.43
N GLN A 289 5.94 37.38 9.36
CA GLN A 289 5.06 38.09 10.29
C GLN A 289 3.57 37.71 10.09
N PRO A 290 2.75 37.69 11.16
CA PRO A 290 3.09 38.03 12.54
C PRO A 290 3.81 36.89 13.26
N ALA A 291 4.86 37.26 14.00
CA ALA A 291 5.73 36.36 14.74
C ALA A 291 5.01 35.76 15.96
N LEU A 292 4.64 34.48 15.86
CA LEU A 292 4.68 33.60 17.01
C LEU A 292 6.02 32.86 16.95
N PRO A 293 6.92 32.97 17.94
CA PRO A 293 8.10 32.12 18.00
C PRO A 293 7.63 30.66 18.16
N ARG A 294 7.54 29.95 17.04
CA ARG A 294 7.25 28.52 16.98
C ARG A 294 8.38 27.86 16.20
N CYS A 295 9.16 27.01 16.86
CA CYS A 295 10.00 26.04 16.16
C CYS A 295 9.07 25.06 15.43
N GLU A 296 8.77 25.34 14.15
CA GLU A 296 7.95 24.46 13.32
C GLU A 296 8.84 23.33 12.82
N HIS A 297 8.54 22.12 13.28
CA HIS A 297 9.21 20.93 12.83
C HIS A 297 8.39 20.24 11.74
N ARG A 298 9.03 19.87 10.63
CA ARG A 298 8.37 19.09 9.58
C ARG A 298 8.99 17.72 9.45
N LEU A 299 8.12 16.72 9.44
CA LEU A 299 8.47 15.34 9.15
C LEU A 299 8.06 15.01 7.72
N TYR A 300 9.02 14.52 6.94
CA TYR A 300 8.76 13.95 5.62
C TYR A 300 9.09 12.47 5.66
N GLN A 301 8.17 11.64 5.18
CA GLN A 301 8.45 10.24 4.88
C GLN A 301 8.36 10.07 3.37
N THR A 302 9.35 9.42 2.77
CA THR A 302 9.34 9.12 1.34
C THR A 302 9.86 7.71 1.11
N THR A 303 9.41 7.07 0.03
CA THR A 303 9.89 5.76 -0.39
C THR A 303 10.69 5.92 -1.68
N VAL A 304 11.81 5.21 -1.73
CA VAL A 304 12.71 5.22 -2.86
C VAL A 304 12.68 3.82 -3.48
N PRO A 305 12.09 3.66 -4.68
CA PRO A 305 12.02 2.36 -5.33
C PRO A 305 13.41 1.95 -5.81
N LEU A 306 13.72 0.67 -5.63
CA LEU A 306 14.92 0.03 -6.17
C LEU A 306 14.58 -0.69 -7.46
N ASP A 307 15.52 -0.65 -8.41
CA ASP A 307 15.46 -1.41 -9.65
C ASP A 307 15.98 -2.84 -9.42
N GLU A 308 15.28 -3.84 -9.98
CA GLU A 308 15.49 -5.26 -9.68
C GLU A 308 15.62 -6.17 -10.90
N ILE A 309 16.49 -5.80 -11.82
CA ILE A 309 16.86 -6.59 -13.01
C ILE A 309 17.26 -8.05 -12.67
N VAL A 310 17.72 -8.32 -11.44
CA VAL A 310 18.15 -9.66 -11.00
C VAL A 310 16.97 -10.60 -10.70
N SER A 311 15.79 -10.09 -10.33
CA SER A 311 14.62 -10.92 -10.02
C SER A 311 14.07 -11.67 -11.25
N ASP A 312 14.31 -11.13 -12.44
CA ASP A 312 13.95 -11.74 -13.72
C ASP A 312 14.84 -12.94 -14.10
N GLN A 313 15.94 -13.15 -13.38
CA GLN A 313 16.87 -14.25 -13.63
C GLN A 313 16.44 -15.57 -12.97
N SER A 314 15.42 -15.58 -12.11
CA SER A 314 14.97 -16.82 -11.47
C SER A 314 14.38 -17.79 -12.49
N ARG A 315 14.60 -19.10 -12.27
CA ARG A 315 14.01 -20.16 -13.10
C ARG A 315 12.50 -20.03 -13.19
N LEU A 316 11.84 -19.73 -12.06
CA LEU A 316 10.39 -19.51 -12.01
C LEU A 316 9.95 -18.34 -12.91
N THR A 317 10.62 -17.19 -12.83
CA THR A 317 10.30 -16.04 -13.68
C THR A 317 10.52 -16.35 -15.16
N GLN A 318 11.61 -17.06 -15.50
CA GLN A 318 11.89 -17.47 -16.87
C GLN A 318 10.81 -18.40 -17.44
N GLU A 319 10.37 -19.39 -16.66
CA GLU A 319 9.28 -20.29 -17.04
C GLU A 319 7.98 -19.53 -17.27
N TRP A 320 7.64 -18.57 -16.40
CA TRP A 320 6.46 -17.72 -16.58
C TRP A 320 6.56 -16.79 -17.78
N ASN A 321 7.74 -16.23 -18.06
CA ASN A 321 7.98 -15.41 -19.24
C ASN A 321 7.85 -16.22 -20.53
N GLN A 322 8.26 -17.49 -20.54
CA GLN A 322 8.04 -18.41 -21.66
C GLN A 322 6.58 -18.85 -21.78
N TRP A 323 5.90 -19.02 -20.65
CA TRP A 323 4.49 -19.38 -20.61
C TRP A 323 3.59 -18.25 -21.12
N SER A 324 3.93 -17.00 -20.79
CA SER A 324 3.13 -15.82 -21.13
C SER A 324 3.11 -15.56 -22.63
N GLU A 325 1.93 -15.23 -23.14
CA GLU A 325 1.74 -14.81 -24.52
C GLU A 325 2.32 -13.40 -24.76
N SER A 326 2.81 -13.13 -25.97
CA SER A 326 3.39 -11.84 -26.31
C SER A 326 2.33 -10.73 -26.35
N ALA A 327 2.77 -9.50 -26.02
CA ALA A 327 1.88 -8.34 -26.00
C ALA A 327 1.22 -8.07 -27.37
N GLU A 328 1.94 -8.33 -28.46
CA GLU A 328 1.44 -8.19 -29.84
C GLU A 328 0.35 -9.22 -30.14
N SER A 329 0.55 -10.48 -29.79
CA SER A 329 -0.43 -11.54 -30.04
C SER A 329 -1.73 -11.29 -29.26
N LEU A 330 -1.63 -10.91 -27.98
CA LEU A 330 -2.79 -10.53 -27.17
C LEU A 330 -3.51 -9.31 -27.76
N ARG A 331 -2.77 -8.28 -28.21
CA ARG A 331 -3.35 -7.10 -28.87
C ARG A 331 -4.13 -7.47 -30.12
N SER A 332 -3.55 -8.28 -31.01
CA SER A 332 -4.20 -8.72 -32.24
C SER A 332 -5.43 -9.59 -31.99
N TRP A 333 -5.45 -10.36 -30.90
CA TRP A 333 -6.64 -11.08 -30.47
C TRP A 333 -7.74 -10.13 -29.95
N LEU A 334 -7.42 -9.22 -29.04
CA LEU A 334 -8.38 -8.26 -28.46
C LEU A 334 -9.03 -7.38 -29.52
N GLN A 335 -8.27 -6.94 -30.53
CA GLN A 335 -8.79 -6.14 -31.64
C GLN A 335 -9.86 -6.86 -32.48
N ARG A 336 -9.90 -8.19 -32.43
CA ARG A 336 -10.90 -9.01 -33.14
C ARG A 336 -12.15 -9.26 -32.30
N LEU A 337 -12.11 -9.01 -31.00
CA LEU A 337 -13.26 -9.21 -30.12
C LEU A 337 -14.33 -8.15 -30.40
N LYS A 338 -15.59 -8.59 -30.46
CA LYS A 338 -16.74 -7.71 -30.58
C LYS A 338 -17.54 -7.76 -29.27
N PRO A 339 -18.01 -6.60 -28.76
CA PRO A 339 -18.89 -6.59 -27.61
C PRO A 339 -20.15 -7.43 -27.88
N LEU A 340 -20.63 -8.12 -26.86
CA LEU A 340 -21.89 -8.83 -26.90
C LEU A 340 -23.06 -7.82 -26.97
N PRO A 341 -24.03 -8.00 -27.89
CA PRO A 341 -25.01 -6.96 -28.23
C PRO A 341 -25.99 -6.61 -27.10
N ASN A 342 -26.15 -7.48 -26.10
CA ASN A 342 -27.14 -7.33 -25.02
C ASN A 342 -26.48 -7.16 -23.63
N ARG A 343 -25.21 -6.76 -23.57
CA ARG A 343 -24.51 -6.53 -22.30
C ARG A 343 -24.46 -5.03 -22.01
N THR A 344 -24.77 -4.68 -20.77
CA THR A 344 -24.50 -3.34 -20.22
C THR A 344 -22.99 -3.09 -20.17
N PRO A 345 -22.53 -1.82 -20.14
CA PRO A 345 -21.11 -1.51 -20.01
C PRO A 345 -20.44 -2.11 -18.76
N ARG A 346 -21.21 -2.34 -17.69
CA ARG A 346 -20.73 -2.92 -16.44
C ARG A 346 -21.67 -4.06 -16.00
N PRO A 347 -21.16 -5.14 -15.36
CA PRO A 347 -22.01 -6.21 -14.84
C PRO A 347 -22.94 -5.72 -13.72
N PRO A 348 -24.01 -6.48 -13.40
CA PRO A 348 -24.83 -6.23 -12.22
C PRO A 348 -23.97 -6.14 -10.95
N ASP A 349 -24.32 -5.23 -10.05
CA ASP A 349 -23.63 -5.00 -8.78
C ASP A 349 -22.13 -4.63 -8.90
N TRP A 350 -21.69 -4.28 -10.12
CA TRP A 350 -20.36 -3.74 -10.32
C TRP A 350 -20.31 -2.33 -9.75
N GLN A 351 -19.55 -2.19 -8.69
CA GLN A 351 -19.20 -0.92 -8.10
C GLN A 351 -17.69 -0.92 -7.88
N PRO A 352 -16.99 0.20 -8.11
CA PRO A 352 -15.64 0.33 -7.62
C PRO A 352 -15.65 0.08 -6.11
N PHE A 353 -14.54 -0.44 -5.57
CA PHE A 353 -14.37 -0.43 -4.11
C PHE A 353 -14.52 1.01 -3.62
N GLN A 354 -14.97 1.17 -2.36
CA GLN A 354 -15.34 2.48 -1.85
C GLN A 354 -14.29 3.50 -2.26
N GLU A 355 -14.75 4.52 -2.99
CA GLU A 355 -13.92 5.58 -3.53
C GLU A 355 -12.89 5.98 -2.47
N GLN A 356 -11.60 5.79 -2.77
CA GLN A 356 -10.57 6.46 -2.01
C GLN A 356 -10.81 7.95 -2.23
N ARG A 357 -11.50 8.59 -1.29
CA ARG A 357 -12.43 9.69 -1.55
C ARG A 357 -11.85 10.99 -2.14
N TYR A 358 -10.56 10.97 -2.48
CA TYR A 358 -9.72 12.08 -2.91
C TYR A 358 -8.95 11.79 -4.20
N MET A 359 -8.98 10.56 -4.70
CA MET A 359 -8.15 10.11 -5.79
C MET A 359 -8.99 9.29 -6.78
N ARG A 360 -8.58 9.31 -8.04
CA ARG A 360 -9.15 8.61 -9.20
C ARG A 360 -9.79 7.26 -8.84
N SER A 361 -10.79 6.81 -9.61
CA SER A 361 -11.45 5.50 -9.44
C SER A 361 -10.43 4.35 -9.41
N PHE A 362 -9.94 3.95 -8.24
CA PHE A 362 -9.05 2.82 -8.11
C PHE A 362 -9.85 1.52 -8.16
N VAL A 363 -9.37 0.55 -8.93
CA VAL A 363 -9.99 -0.76 -9.09
C VAL A 363 -8.95 -1.86 -8.90
N MET A 364 -9.41 -3.04 -8.48
CA MET A 364 -8.55 -4.23 -8.55
C MET A 364 -8.32 -4.63 -10.01
N PRO A 365 -7.16 -5.21 -10.34
CA PRO A 365 -6.93 -5.88 -11.62
C PRO A 365 -8.10 -6.78 -12.06
N THR A 366 -8.67 -7.54 -11.12
CA THR A 366 -9.77 -8.46 -11.41
C THR A 366 -11.08 -7.78 -11.78
N GLN A 367 -11.31 -6.52 -11.36
CA GLN A 367 -12.48 -5.75 -11.81
C GLN A 367 -12.35 -5.32 -13.27
N GLN A 368 -11.14 -5.01 -13.75
CA GLN A 368 -10.92 -4.75 -15.17
C GLN A 368 -11.12 -6.04 -15.99
N LEU A 369 -10.61 -7.17 -15.49
CA LEU A 369 -10.83 -8.47 -16.13
C LEU A 369 -12.32 -8.84 -16.17
N GLU A 370 -13.07 -8.55 -15.11
CA GLU A 370 -14.52 -8.78 -15.06
C GLU A 370 -15.27 -8.01 -16.15
N LEU A 371 -14.89 -6.74 -16.41
CA LEU A 371 -15.47 -5.96 -17.50
C LEU A 371 -15.22 -6.61 -18.86
N ILE A 372 -14.00 -7.13 -19.09
CA ILE A 372 -13.66 -7.84 -20.33
C ILE A 372 -14.48 -9.11 -20.47
N ALA A 373 -14.55 -9.92 -19.40
CA ALA A 373 -15.34 -11.14 -19.39
C ALA A 373 -16.83 -10.86 -19.69
N TRP A 374 -17.39 -9.83 -19.05
CA TRP A 374 -18.80 -9.45 -19.18
C TRP A 374 -19.14 -8.93 -20.57
N GLN A 375 -18.37 -7.97 -21.07
CA GLN A 375 -18.66 -7.29 -22.33
C GLN A 375 -18.38 -8.18 -23.55
N TYR A 376 -17.39 -9.08 -23.48
CA TYR A 376 -16.93 -9.84 -24.64
C TYR A 376 -17.19 -11.35 -24.55
N GLY A 377 -17.71 -11.84 -23.42
CA GLY A 377 -17.96 -13.27 -23.21
C GLY A 377 -16.69 -14.11 -23.15
N VAL A 378 -15.56 -13.50 -22.78
CA VAL A 378 -14.28 -14.20 -22.62
C VAL A 378 -14.30 -14.89 -21.25
N PRO A 379 -14.15 -16.23 -21.17
CA PRO A 379 -13.98 -16.89 -19.89
C PRO A 379 -12.60 -16.58 -19.31
N ILE A 380 -12.55 -16.18 -18.04
CA ILE A 380 -11.31 -15.76 -17.38
C ILE A 380 -11.12 -16.52 -16.07
N VAL A 381 -9.89 -16.96 -15.84
CA VAL A 381 -9.42 -17.43 -14.53
C VAL A 381 -8.19 -16.62 -14.16
N ALA A 382 -8.20 -16.03 -12.98
CA ALA A 382 -7.10 -15.18 -12.51
C ALA A 382 -6.82 -15.39 -11.01
N ASP A 383 -5.64 -14.96 -10.56
CA ASP A 383 -5.41 -14.71 -9.15
C ASP A 383 -5.98 -13.36 -8.72
N ALA A 384 -6.18 -13.19 -7.42
CA ALA A 384 -6.83 -12.00 -6.87
C ALA A 384 -6.10 -11.51 -5.62
N TYR A 385 -6.01 -10.19 -5.47
CA TYR A 385 -5.42 -9.53 -4.30
C TYR A 385 -6.24 -8.29 -3.96
N ARG A 386 -6.42 -8.03 -2.66
CA ARG A 386 -7.01 -6.78 -2.16
C ARG A 386 -6.02 -5.61 -2.28
N LEU A 387 -4.75 -5.90 -2.58
CA LEU A 387 -3.66 -4.93 -2.67
C LEU A 387 -3.23 -4.64 -4.12
N GLY A 388 -2.55 -3.51 -4.31
CA GLY A 388 -1.94 -3.13 -5.59
C GLY A 388 -2.97 -2.74 -6.64
N LEU A 389 -3.81 -1.75 -6.29
CA LEU A 389 -4.90 -1.22 -7.11
C LEU A 389 -4.38 -0.49 -8.36
N GLU A 390 -5.20 -0.51 -9.41
CA GLU A 390 -4.95 0.24 -10.64
C GLU A 390 -5.90 1.44 -10.74
N VAL A 391 -5.47 2.46 -11.47
CA VAL A 391 -6.33 3.59 -11.81
C VAL A 391 -7.26 3.19 -12.93
N LEU A 392 -8.56 3.19 -12.69
CA LEU A 392 -9.57 3.09 -13.74
C LEU A 392 -9.71 4.46 -14.42
N ILE A 393 -9.50 4.47 -15.72
CA ILE A 393 -9.85 5.61 -16.58
C ILE A 393 -11.12 5.20 -17.31
N ASP A 394 -12.23 5.95 -17.18
CA ASP A 394 -13.54 5.55 -17.73
C ASP A 394 -13.56 5.41 -19.27
N THR A 395 -12.55 5.93 -19.97
CA THR A 395 -12.32 5.75 -21.42
C THR A 395 -11.53 4.50 -21.77
N SER A 396 -11.20 3.64 -20.79
CA SER A 396 -10.36 2.47 -21.01
C SER A 396 -11.06 1.44 -21.89
N THR A 397 -10.53 1.24 -23.10
CA THR A 397 -10.88 0.09 -23.94
C THR A 397 -10.32 -1.21 -23.32
N PRO A 398 -10.83 -2.40 -23.67
CA PRO A 398 -10.21 -3.67 -23.25
C PRO A 398 -8.74 -3.76 -23.61
N LEU A 399 -8.36 -3.16 -24.75
CA LEU A 399 -6.97 -3.08 -25.15
C LEU A 399 -6.15 -2.27 -24.14
N ALA A 400 -6.64 -1.11 -23.71
CA ALA A 400 -5.98 -0.30 -22.69
C ALA A 400 -5.89 -1.02 -21.34
N ALA A 401 -6.95 -1.73 -20.93
CA ALA A 401 -6.96 -2.52 -19.71
C ALA A 401 -5.91 -3.65 -19.72
N ILE A 402 -5.87 -4.44 -20.80
CA ILE A 402 -4.86 -5.52 -20.92
C ILE A 402 -3.45 -4.94 -21.04
N GLN A 403 -3.26 -3.83 -21.77
CA GLN A 403 -1.95 -3.15 -21.85
C GLN A 403 -1.47 -2.67 -20.47
N SER A 404 -2.36 -2.13 -19.63
CA SER A 404 -2.04 -1.76 -18.25
C SER A 404 -1.55 -2.98 -17.46
N LEU A 405 -2.32 -4.06 -17.52
CA LEU A 405 -2.10 -5.27 -16.74
C LEU A 405 -0.87 -6.08 -17.19
N GLN A 406 -0.44 -6.01 -18.47
CA GLN A 406 0.72 -6.74 -19.00
C GLN A 406 2.05 -6.40 -18.30
N ASN A 407 2.16 -5.20 -17.71
CA ASN A 407 3.34 -4.82 -16.95
C ASN A 407 3.40 -5.57 -15.62
N THR A 408 2.25 -5.84 -15.01
CA THR A 408 2.10 -6.37 -13.65
C THR A 408 1.67 -7.84 -13.61
N HIS A 409 1.24 -8.42 -14.73
CA HIS A 409 0.72 -9.79 -14.82
C HIS A 409 1.31 -10.56 -16.02
N TRP A 410 1.45 -11.87 -15.85
CA TRP A 410 1.59 -12.83 -16.95
C TRP A 410 0.21 -13.24 -17.44
N MET A 411 0.09 -13.40 -18.76
CA MET A 411 -1.19 -13.71 -19.40
C MET A 411 -1.01 -14.68 -20.53
N ARG A 412 -1.97 -15.59 -20.70
CA ARG A 412 -1.96 -16.54 -21.80
C ARG A 412 -3.38 -16.99 -22.14
N ARG A 413 -3.62 -17.23 -23.44
CA ARG A 413 -4.84 -17.91 -23.88
C ARG A 413 -4.67 -19.43 -23.85
N GLU A 414 -5.66 -20.13 -23.30
CA GLU A 414 -5.76 -21.60 -23.28
C GLU A 414 -7.12 -22.00 -23.84
N GLY A 415 -7.16 -22.38 -25.12
CA GLY A 415 -8.42 -22.46 -25.85
C GLY A 415 -9.11 -21.09 -25.89
N ASP A 416 -10.35 -21.02 -25.41
CA ASP A 416 -11.11 -19.77 -25.28
C ASP A 416 -10.82 -19.00 -23.98
N TYR A 417 -10.11 -19.60 -23.01
CA TYR A 417 -9.86 -18.99 -21.72
C TYR A 417 -8.72 -17.98 -21.79
N LEU A 418 -8.86 -16.89 -21.05
CA LEU A 418 -7.73 -16.03 -20.68
C LEU A 418 -7.32 -16.37 -19.24
N LEU A 419 -6.07 -16.81 -19.07
CA LEU A 419 -5.46 -17.06 -17.78
C LEU A 419 -4.56 -15.88 -17.41
N VAL A 420 -4.71 -15.37 -16.19
CA VAL A 420 -3.97 -14.17 -15.72
C VAL A 420 -3.37 -14.42 -14.35
N ARG A 421 -2.04 -14.29 -14.22
CA ARG A 421 -1.32 -14.44 -12.95
C ARG A 421 -0.52 -13.18 -12.66
N ARG A 422 -0.60 -12.65 -11.45
CA ARG A 422 0.24 -11.52 -11.03
C ARG A 422 1.72 -11.91 -11.06
N LYS A 423 2.56 -11.02 -11.58
CA LYS A 423 4.03 -11.18 -11.50
C LYS A 423 4.45 -11.14 -10.04
N ARG A 424 5.39 -12.01 -9.66
CA ARG A 424 5.90 -12.15 -8.28
C ARG A 424 4.80 -12.49 -7.27
N TYR A 425 3.79 -13.28 -7.69
CA TYR A 425 2.67 -13.66 -6.83
C TYR A 425 3.10 -14.25 -5.48
N TRP A 426 4.27 -14.90 -5.39
CA TRP A 426 4.77 -15.49 -4.14
C TRP A 426 5.05 -14.43 -3.07
N GLU A 427 5.40 -13.22 -3.46
CA GLU A 427 5.57 -12.08 -2.56
C GLU A 427 4.24 -11.43 -2.21
N TRP A 428 3.36 -11.23 -3.21
CA TRP A 428 2.02 -10.68 -3.00
C TRP A 428 1.20 -11.54 -2.05
N ARG A 429 1.27 -12.86 -2.19
CA ARG A 429 0.65 -13.83 -1.27
C ARG A 429 1.15 -13.68 0.16
N ALA A 430 2.40 -13.28 0.36
CA ALA A 430 2.97 -13.12 1.70
C ALA A 430 2.49 -11.85 2.43
N VAL A 431 1.99 -10.85 1.69
CA VAL A 431 1.50 -9.58 2.24
C VAL A 431 -0.02 -9.42 2.12
N GLU A 432 -0.70 -10.33 1.42
CA GLU A 432 -2.16 -10.29 1.25
C GLU A 432 -2.87 -10.44 2.60
N PRO A 433 -3.77 -9.52 2.97
CA PRO A 433 -4.53 -9.63 4.21
C PRO A 433 -5.54 -10.78 4.17
N PRO A 434 -5.81 -11.42 5.32
CA PRO A 434 -6.82 -12.46 5.43
C PRO A 434 -8.20 -11.93 5.04
N GLU A 435 -8.96 -12.73 4.29
CA GLU A 435 -10.24 -12.31 3.72
C GLU A 435 -11.37 -12.25 4.76
N ALA A 436 -11.35 -13.15 5.75
CA ALA A 436 -12.40 -13.24 6.77
C ALA A 436 -12.65 -11.92 7.55
N PRO A 437 -11.64 -11.24 8.14
CA PRO A 437 -11.88 -9.99 8.85
C PRO A 437 -12.30 -8.84 7.91
N ILE A 438 -11.89 -8.87 6.63
CA ILE A 438 -12.34 -7.88 5.63
C ILE A 438 -13.83 -8.04 5.38
N ARG A 439 -14.29 -9.27 5.13
CA ARG A 439 -15.71 -9.57 4.88
C ARG A 439 -16.59 -9.24 6.06
N GLU A 440 -16.13 -9.48 7.28
CA GLU A 440 -16.85 -9.10 8.49
C GLU A 440 -17.11 -7.59 8.53
N LEU A 441 -16.09 -6.78 8.23
CA LEU A 441 -16.22 -5.33 8.19
C LEU A 441 -17.07 -4.85 7.02
N GLU A 442 -16.90 -5.41 5.82
CA GLU A 442 -17.73 -5.07 4.66
C GLU A 442 -19.20 -5.38 4.92
N ALA A 443 -19.51 -6.56 5.48
CA ALA A 443 -20.88 -6.95 5.82
C ALA A 443 -21.48 -6.05 6.91
N LYS A 444 -20.71 -5.74 7.96
CA LYS A 444 -21.14 -4.82 9.01
C LYS A 444 -21.42 -3.42 8.45
N PHE A 445 -20.51 -2.88 7.65
CA PHE A 445 -20.67 -1.56 7.06
C PHE A 445 -21.84 -1.50 6.06
N GLN A 446 -22.05 -2.53 5.23
CA GLN A 446 -23.21 -2.61 4.35
C GLN A 446 -24.54 -2.63 5.13
N LYS A 447 -24.56 -3.30 6.30
CA LYS A 447 -25.75 -3.39 7.15
C LYS A 447 -26.02 -2.14 7.97
N GLU A 448 -24.97 -1.53 8.54
CA GLU A 448 -25.08 -0.48 9.56
C GLU A 448 -24.74 0.93 9.02
N GLY A 449 -24.07 1.02 7.87
CA GLY A 449 -23.61 2.28 7.26
C GLY A 449 -22.47 2.97 8.02
N THR A 450 -21.92 2.33 9.06
CA THR A 450 -20.86 2.89 9.92
C THR A 450 -19.97 1.79 10.49
N LEU A 451 -18.74 2.17 10.85
CA LEU A 451 -17.77 1.34 11.57
C LEU A 451 -17.16 2.16 12.70
N THR A 452 -16.97 1.54 13.86
CA THR A 452 -16.38 2.16 15.06
C THR A 452 -14.86 2.00 15.11
N ILE A 453 -14.17 2.75 15.97
CA ILE A 453 -12.73 2.56 16.20
C ILE A 453 -12.38 1.12 16.62
N ASP A 454 -13.27 0.46 17.37
CA ASP A 454 -13.09 -0.92 17.80
C ASP A 454 -13.16 -1.92 16.64
N ASP A 455 -13.93 -1.62 15.59
CA ASP A 455 -14.01 -2.44 14.39
C ASP A 455 -12.69 -2.39 13.61
N TYR A 456 -12.14 -1.20 13.40
CA TYR A 456 -10.84 -1.03 12.75
C TYR A 456 -9.69 -1.58 13.60
N ALA A 457 -9.77 -1.45 14.94
CA ALA A 457 -8.76 -1.98 15.85
C ALA A 457 -8.73 -3.52 15.83
N ARG A 458 -9.89 -4.18 15.76
CA ARG A 458 -9.96 -5.64 15.57
C ARG A 458 -9.36 -6.08 14.24
N PHE A 459 -9.65 -5.36 13.15
CA PHE A 459 -9.00 -5.62 11.87
C PHE A 459 -7.48 -5.48 11.95
N ALA A 460 -6.97 -4.38 12.50
CA ALA A 460 -5.54 -4.14 12.64
C ALA A 460 -4.83 -5.19 13.53
N ALA A 461 -5.53 -5.73 14.53
CA ALA A 461 -5.05 -6.81 15.40
C ALA A 461 -5.09 -8.19 14.72
N ALA A 462 -5.99 -8.40 13.77
CA ALA A 462 -6.10 -9.65 13.00
C ALA A 462 -5.08 -9.77 11.85
N LEU A 463 -4.37 -8.70 11.52
CA LEU A 463 -3.31 -8.72 10.51
C LEU A 463 -2.06 -9.42 11.04
N ASP A 464 -1.56 -10.39 10.27
CA ASP A 464 -0.21 -10.92 10.42
C ASP A 464 0.85 -9.83 10.17
N GLU A 465 2.10 -10.10 10.55
CA GLU A 465 3.16 -9.10 10.53
C GLU A 465 3.46 -8.55 9.13
N LYS A 466 3.51 -9.40 8.10
CA LYS A 466 3.80 -8.96 6.72
C LYS A 466 2.68 -8.08 6.13
N PRO A 467 1.39 -8.47 6.14
CA PRO A 467 0.31 -7.57 5.71
C PRO A 467 0.26 -6.26 6.49
N TYR A 468 0.51 -6.30 7.81
CA TYR A 468 0.58 -5.10 8.62
C TYR A 468 1.71 -4.16 8.20
N GLN A 469 2.94 -4.69 8.03
CA GLN A 469 4.09 -3.91 7.58
C GLN A 469 3.83 -3.35 6.17
N TRP A 470 3.23 -4.12 5.27
CA TRP A 470 2.91 -3.63 3.93
C TRP A 470 1.96 -2.44 3.98
N LEU A 471 0.85 -2.52 4.71
CA LEU A 471 -0.09 -1.40 4.83
C LEU A 471 0.49 -0.20 5.60
N LEU A 472 1.43 -0.44 6.50
CA LEU A 472 2.14 0.61 7.24
C LEU A 472 3.14 1.37 6.35
N GLU A 473 3.89 0.65 5.51
CA GLU A 473 4.96 1.18 4.66
C GLU A 473 4.43 1.71 3.31
N ASN A 474 3.49 1.02 2.66
CA ASN A 474 2.94 1.36 1.34
C ASN A 474 1.72 2.29 1.47
N ARG A 475 1.98 3.54 1.85
CA ARG A 475 0.98 4.61 1.90
C ARG A 475 1.10 5.51 0.68
N VAL A 476 -0.02 5.84 0.05
CA VAL A 476 -0.06 6.81 -1.07
C VAL A 476 -0.18 8.24 -0.50
N PHE A 477 0.09 9.24 -1.35
CA PHE A 477 -0.10 10.67 -1.12
C PHE A 477 -1.10 11.00 0.01
N ARG A 478 -0.66 11.72 1.06
CA ARG A 478 -1.44 12.03 2.28
C ARG A 478 -1.80 10.85 3.21
N GLY A 479 -1.14 9.70 3.08
CA GLY A 479 -1.18 8.62 4.09
C GLY A 479 -2.28 7.58 3.90
N PHE A 480 -2.93 7.50 2.73
CA PHE A 480 -3.99 6.52 2.46
C PHE A 480 -3.43 5.12 2.20
N SER A 481 -4.11 4.10 2.74
CA SER A 481 -3.84 2.69 2.46
C SER A 481 -4.49 2.24 1.14
N MET A 482 -3.73 1.55 0.28
CA MET A 482 -4.23 0.95 -0.96
C MET A 482 -4.84 -0.44 -0.70
N LEU A 483 -5.98 -0.47 -0.02
CA LEU A 483 -6.74 -1.68 0.25
C LEU A 483 -8.11 -1.60 -0.45
N ALA A 484 -8.42 -2.54 -1.35
CA ALA A 484 -9.71 -2.62 -2.03
C ALA A 484 -10.80 -3.15 -1.10
N VAL A 485 -11.60 -2.26 -0.50
CA VAL A 485 -12.70 -2.61 0.39
C VAL A 485 -13.93 -1.74 0.17
N HIS A 486 -15.09 -2.21 0.61
CA HIS A 486 -16.36 -1.47 0.54
C HIS A 486 -16.68 -0.65 1.80
N PHE A 487 -15.67 -0.29 2.60
CA PHE A 487 -15.80 0.59 3.77
C PHE A 487 -14.69 1.66 3.80
N PRO A 488 -14.83 2.75 4.59
CA PRO A 488 -13.86 3.84 4.60
C PRO A 488 -12.46 3.40 5.03
N VAL A 489 -11.43 3.68 4.24
CA VAL A 489 -10.04 3.26 4.52
C VAL A 489 -9.22 4.33 5.24
N GLU A 490 -9.73 5.55 5.39
CA GLU A 490 -9.07 6.67 6.06
C GLU A 490 -8.62 6.33 7.49
N PRO A 491 -9.45 5.65 8.32
CA PRO A 491 -9.04 5.04 9.58
C PRO A 491 -7.72 4.23 9.57
N LEU A 492 -7.46 3.48 8.48
CA LEU A 492 -6.31 2.59 8.37
C LEU A 492 -4.98 3.36 8.22
N SER A 493 -5.01 4.65 7.91
CA SER A 493 -3.83 5.51 7.98
C SER A 493 -3.19 5.53 9.39
N ASN A 494 -3.93 5.13 10.43
CA ASN A 494 -3.47 5.11 11.81
C ASN A 494 -3.28 3.69 12.36
N LEU A 495 -2.90 2.73 11.51
CA LEU A 495 -2.64 1.32 11.88
C LEU A 495 -1.87 1.10 13.21
N PRO A 496 -0.78 1.83 13.52
CA PRO A 496 -0.09 1.69 14.80
C PRO A 496 -0.94 2.07 16.02
N LEU A 497 -1.68 3.19 15.94
CA LEU A 497 -2.66 3.58 16.96
C LEU A 497 -3.75 2.52 17.08
N LEU A 498 -4.27 1.99 15.97
CA LEU A 498 -5.31 0.96 16.00
C LEU A 498 -4.85 -0.33 16.69
N ARG A 499 -3.61 -0.77 16.43
CA ARG A 499 -3.01 -1.89 17.17
C ARG A 499 -2.84 -1.57 18.65
N PHE A 500 -2.39 -0.36 19.01
CA PHE A 500 -2.33 0.06 20.41
C PHE A 500 -3.71 0.06 21.08
N TRP A 501 -4.71 0.65 20.43
CA TRP A 501 -6.09 0.69 20.90
C TRP A 501 -6.66 -0.70 21.15
N ALA A 502 -6.36 -1.67 20.27
CA ALA A 502 -6.77 -3.07 20.44
C ALA A 502 -6.16 -3.73 21.69
N THR A 503 -5.02 -3.24 22.20
CA THR A 503 -4.43 -3.74 23.45
C THR A 503 -5.07 -3.17 24.72
N LEU A 504 -5.88 -2.11 24.61
CA LEU A 504 -6.52 -1.46 25.75
C LEU A 504 -7.74 -2.27 26.23
N THR A 505 -7.90 -2.37 27.55
CA THR A 505 -9.09 -2.98 28.15
C THR A 505 -10.35 -2.17 27.81
N PRO A 506 -11.55 -2.77 27.86
CA PRO A 506 -12.80 -2.02 27.66
C PRO A 506 -12.93 -0.80 28.57
N ALA A 507 -12.51 -0.92 29.84
CA ALA A 507 -12.54 0.17 30.81
C ALA A 507 -11.59 1.31 30.42
N GLN A 508 -10.35 1.00 29.99
CA GLN A 508 -9.40 2.01 29.51
C GLN A 508 -9.90 2.73 28.26
N ARG A 509 -10.52 2.00 27.32
CA ARG A 509 -11.11 2.60 26.11
C ARG A 509 -12.26 3.54 26.45
N GLN A 510 -13.15 3.14 27.36
CA GLN A 510 -14.24 4.00 27.83
C GLN A 510 -13.73 5.25 28.54
N ALA A 511 -12.72 5.12 29.40
CA ALA A 511 -12.07 6.25 30.06
C ALA A 511 -11.53 7.27 29.04
N VAL A 512 -10.77 6.81 28.04
CA VAL A 512 -10.24 7.69 26.99
C VAL A 512 -11.36 8.35 26.18
N LEU A 513 -12.40 7.61 25.80
CA LEU A 513 -13.55 8.18 25.07
C LEU A 513 -14.35 9.19 25.91
N ALA A 514 -14.30 9.09 27.24
CA ALA A 514 -14.86 10.08 28.16
C ALA A 514 -13.95 11.31 28.35
N GLY A 515 -12.80 11.37 27.67
CA GLY A 515 -11.83 12.45 27.77
C GLY A 515 -10.81 12.29 28.91
N GLU A 516 -10.78 11.13 29.58
CA GLU A 516 -9.80 10.88 30.63
C GLU A 516 -8.39 10.64 30.06
N PHE A 517 -7.39 11.13 30.78
CA PHE A 517 -5.99 10.86 30.48
C PHE A 517 -5.60 9.49 31.03
N LEU A 518 -4.98 8.67 30.18
CA LEU A 518 -4.48 7.34 30.52
C LEU A 518 -2.95 7.39 30.72
N PRO A 519 -2.44 7.38 31.96
CA PRO A 519 -1.01 7.48 32.21
C PRO A 519 -0.25 6.24 31.75
N LEU A 520 0.95 6.43 31.19
CA LEU A 520 1.82 5.34 30.73
C LEU A 520 2.14 4.34 31.86
N ARG A 521 2.25 4.81 33.11
CA ARG A 521 2.48 3.97 34.29
C ARG A 521 1.36 2.96 34.56
N THR A 522 0.13 3.27 34.14
CA THR A 522 -1.04 2.39 34.31
C THR A 522 -1.14 1.31 33.23
N LEU A 523 -0.37 1.45 32.15
CA LEU A 523 -0.32 0.48 31.07
C LEU A 523 0.51 -0.74 31.46
N THR A 524 0.04 -1.92 31.03
CA THR A 524 0.80 -3.17 31.10
C THR A 524 2.02 -3.13 30.17
N LEU A 525 3.00 -4.02 30.37
CA LEU A 525 4.19 -4.05 29.51
C LEU A 525 3.85 -4.23 28.00
N PRO A 526 2.94 -5.13 27.59
CA PRO A 526 2.52 -5.22 26.19
C PRO A 526 1.89 -3.93 25.67
N GLN A 527 1.05 -3.26 26.48
CA GLN A 527 0.43 -1.98 26.12
C GLN A 527 1.48 -0.87 25.97
N ARG A 528 2.50 -0.83 26.82
CA ARG A 528 3.61 0.14 26.70
C ARG A 528 4.41 -0.08 25.42
N LYS A 529 4.70 -1.33 25.06
CA LYS A 529 5.35 -1.65 23.77
C LYS A 529 4.49 -1.23 22.57
N ALA A 530 3.18 -1.46 22.63
CA ALA A 530 2.27 -1.03 21.58
C ALA A 530 2.13 0.50 21.50
N PHE A 531 2.16 1.20 22.65
CA PHE A 531 2.22 2.65 22.74
C PHE A 531 3.51 3.21 22.12
N GLU A 532 4.67 2.63 22.44
CA GLU A 532 5.96 3.01 21.85
C GLU A 532 5.97 2.77 20.34
N HIS A 533 5.47 1.62 19.89
CA HIS A 533 5.33 1.32 18.45
C HIS A 533 4.36 2.27 17.76
N ALA A 534 3.29 2.69 18.44
CA ALA A 534 2.38 3.70 17.92
C ALA A 534 3.08 5.05 17.71
N LEU A 535 4.03 5.44 18.56
CA LEU A 535 4.82 6.65 18.37
C LEU A 535 5.84 6.50 17.22
N GLU A 536 6.56 5.38 17.20
CA GLU A 536 7.75 5.18 16.38
C GLU A 536 7.65 3.95 15.46
N PRO A 537 6.64 3.87 14.57
CA PRO A 537 6.31 2.61 13.91
C PRO A 537 7.35 2.17 12.86
N LEU A 538 8.12 3.12 12.30
CA LEU A 538 9.12 2.86 11.27
C LEU A 538 10.51 3.39 11.63
N PHE A 539 10.56 4.53 12.30
CA PHE A 539 11.77 5.26 12.68
C PHE A 539 11.60 5.83 14.09
N PRO A 540 12.69 6.02 14.85
CA PRO A 540 12.67 6.77 16.09
C PRO A 540 12.11 8.18 15.88
N HIS A 541 11.43 8.74 16.87
CA HIS A 541 10.87 10.07 16.75
C HIS A 541 11.98 11.11 16.56
N PRO A 542 11.87 12.08 15.61
CA PRO A 542 12.92 13.06 15.34
C PRO A 542 13.47 13.78 16.57
N ASN A 543 12.66 14.02 17.61
CA ASN A 543 13.11 14.66 18.86
C ASN A 543 14.15 13.84 19.58
N ARG A 544 13.99 12.51 19.58
CA ARG A 544 15.01 11.62 20.13
C ARG A 544 16.28 11.73 19.31
N LEU A 545 16.16 11.96 18.00
CA LEU A 545 17.31 12.14 17.11
C LEU A 545 17.99 13.51 17.27
N LEU A 546 17.22 14.57 17.55
CA LEU A 546 17.66 15.97 17.53
C LEU A 546 17.97 16.56 18.91
N ALA A 547 17.58 15.89 20.00
CA ALA A 547 17.72 16.36 21.38
C ALA A 547 17.31 17.85 21.53
N PRO A 548 16.08 18.23 21.15
CA PRO A 548 15.67 19.63 21.13
C PRO A 548 15.59 20.19 22.57
N PRO A 549 15.78 21.51 22.76
CA PRO A 549 15.56 22.20 24.02
C PRO A 549 14.13 22.00 24.54
N SER A 550 13.94 22.08 25.85
CA SER A 550 12.66 21.86 26.52
C SER A 550 11.51 22.76 26.04
N GLU A 551 11.84 23.94 25.52
CA GLU A 551 10.93 24.95 24.99
C GLU A 551 10.46 24.63 23.56
N CYS A 552 11.13 23.70 22.85
CA CYS A 552 10.73 23.26 21.53
C CYS A 552 9.61 22.23 21.64
N ARG A 553 8.39 22.64 21.28
CA ARG A 553 7.27 21.72 21.14
C ARG A 553 7.34 21.01 19.80
N PHE A 554 7.28 19.70 19.84
CA PHE A 554 7.03 18.91 18.65
C PHE A 554 5.58 18.51 18.62
N MET A 555 4.94 18.87 17.52
CA MET A 555 3.64 18.37 17.15
C MET A 555 3.84 17.61 15.85
N PHE A 556 3.66 16.30 15.92
CA PHE A 556 3.52 15.49 14.74
C PHE A 556 2.08 15.04 14.69
N ALA A 557 1.28 15.69 13.84
CA ALA A 557 -0.03 15.14 13.53
C ALA A 557 0.14 13.97 12.54
N ARG A 558 -0.82 13.05 12.50
CA ARG A 558 -0.98 12.02 11.49
C ARG A 558 -2.47 11.89 11.23
N GLY A 559 -2.88 12.10 9.99
CA GLY A 559 -4.29 12.06 9.63
C GLY A 559 -4.54 12.65 8.26
N ILE A 560 -5.80 12.83 7.92
CA ILE A 560 -6.25 13.49 6.68
C ILE A 560 -6.89 14.85 7.01
N PHE A 561 -7.16 15.13 8.29
CA PHE A 561 -7.96 16.25 8.80
C PHE A 561 -7.10 17.28 9.55
N TRP A 562 -5.89 17.55 9.07
CA TRP A 562 -4.93 18.43 9.73
C TRP A 562 -5.51 19.82 10.00
N GLY A 563 -5.37 20.30 11.24
CA GLY A 563 -5.69 21.69 11.63
C GLY A 563 -7.09 21.93 12.18
N TRP A 564 -7.86 20.87 12.45
CA TRP A 564 -9.24 21.00 12.95
C TRP A 564 -9.34 20.99 14.47
N PHE A 565 -8.25 20.62 15.16
CA PHE A 565 -8.17 20.61 16.61
C PHE A 565 -7.15 21.66 17.08
N ASP A 566 -7.59 22.91 17.17
CA ASP A 566 -6.90 23.96 17.91
C ASP A 566 -7.46 23.99 19.32
N ASP A 567 -6.76 23.40 20.29
CA ASP A 567 -6.98 23.69 21.69
C ASP A 567 -5.68 23.61 22.49
N ALA A 568 -5.44 24.66 23.26
CA ALA A 568 -4.38 24.83 24.23
C ALA A 568 -4.67 23.99 25.49
N ASP A 569 -4.86 22.68 25.31
CA ASP A 569 -5.05 21.77 26.43
C ASP A 569 -3.81 21.79 27.32
N SER A 570 -4.02 21.71 28.65
CA SER A 570 -2.93 21.59 29.61
C SER A 570 -2.13 20.33 29.32
N VAL A 571 -0.85 20.48 28.96
CA VAL A 571 0.05 19.34 28.74
C VAL A 571 0.21 18.56 30.05
N PRO A 572 -0.18 17.28 30.10
CA PRO A 572 0.00 16.46 31.29
C PRO A 572 1.47 16.41 31.72
N SER A 573 1.71 16.39 33.03
CA SER A 573 3.08 16.33 33.60
C SER A 573 3.80 14.99 33.38
N GLU A 574 3.10 13.99 32.84
CA GLU A 574 3.61 12.65 32.61
C GLU A 574 3.25 12.11 31.23
N SER A 575 3.98 11.10 30.76
CA SER A 575 3.67 10.41 29.51
C SER A 575 2.37 9.63 29.61
N GLY A 576 1.60 9.60 28.53
CA GLY A 576 0.33 8.88 28.48
C GLY A 576 -0.45 9.13 27.20
N PHE A 577 -1.72 8.79 27.22
CA PHE A 577 -2.59 8.81 26.05
C PHE A 577 -3.94 9.42 26.42
N ALA A 578 -4.49 10.29 25.57
CA ALA A 578 -5.81 10.86 25.78
C ALA A 578 -6.51 11.19 24.46
N LEU A 579 -7.79 11.51 24.56
CA LEU A 579 -8.55 12.13 23.48
C LEU A 579 -8.22 13.63 23.42
N GLN A 580 -8.07 14.15 22.20
CA GLN A 580 -7.92 15.58 21.91
C GLN A 580 -9.30 16.21 21.79
N GLY A 581 -9.73 16.88 22.86
CA GLY A 581 -11.05 17.49 22.92
C GLY A 581 -12.20 16.49 22.68
N ALA A 582 -13.39 17.02 22.41
CA ALA A 582 -14.54 16.19 22.05
C ALA A 582 -14.44 15.73 20.58
N PRO A 583 -14.98 14.54 20.23
CA PRO A 583 -15.06 14.11 18.84
C PRO A 583 -15.82 15.14 17.99
N LYS A 584 -15.25 15.55 16.86
CA LYS A 584 -15.84 16.52 15.96
C LYS A 584 -16.66 15.83 14.89
N LYS A 585 -17.83 16.40 14.56
CA LYS A 585 -18.57 16.01 13.36
C LYS A 585 -18.13 16.91 12.22
N LEU A 586 -17.54 16.33 11.19
CA LEU A 586 -17.15 17.05 9.98
C LEU A 586 -18.12 16.71 8.86
N ARG A 587 -18.73 17.70 8.24
CA ARG A 587 -19.45 17.55 6.99
C ARG A 587 -18.46 17.61 5.84
N GLN A 588 -18.40 16.54 5.07
CA GLN A 588 -17.73 16.51 3.78
C GLN A 588 -18.77 16.69 2.69
N THR A 589 -18.59 17.70 1.85
CA THR A 589 -19.40 17.89 0.66
C THR A 589 -18.51 17.76 -0.57
N ARG A 590 -19.03 17.03 -1.57
CA ARG A 590 -18.41 16.90 -2.87
C ARG A 590 -19.31 17.46 -3.94
N LEU A 591 -18.71 18.22 -4.83
CA LEU A 591 -19.34 18.80 -6.01
C LEU A 591 -18.69 18.14 -7.22
N PHE A 592 -19.47 17.38 -7.97
CA PHE A 592 -19.07 16.81 -9.24
C PHE A 592 -19.48 17.81 -10.32
N THR A 593 -18.51 18.32 -11.06
CA THR A 593 -18.75 19.25 -12.18
C THR A 593 -18.69 18.49 -13.50
N GLU A 594 -18.91 19.18 -14.62
CA GLU A 594 -18.71 18.61 -15.97
C GLU A 594 -17.24 18.25 -16.26
N ARG A 595 -16.28 18.72 -15.44
CA ARG A 595 -14.88 18.28 -15.49
C ARG A 595 -14.71 16.96 -14.70
N ASP A 596 -13.83 16.08 -15.15
CA ASP A 596 -13.59 14.73 -14.60
C ASP A 596 -13.09 14.66 -13.14
N TYR A 597 -13.09 15.76 -12.37
CA TYR A 597 -12.58 15.81 -11.00
C TYR A 597 -13.60 16.40 -10.02
N PRO A 598 -14.07 15.63 -9.02
CA PRO A 598 -14.94 16.16 -7.98
C PRO A 598 -14.17 17.11 -7.05
N ILE A 599 -14.72 18.30 -6.84
CA ILE A 599 -14.23 19.26 -5.84
C ILE A 599 -14.74 18.79 -4.47
N THR A 600 -13.83 18.50 -3.55
CA THR A 600 -14.15 18.03 -2.21
C THR A 600 -13.74 19.07 -1.17
N TYR A 601 -14.65 19.40 -0.27
CA TYR A 601 -14.34 20.23 0.90
C TYR A 601 -14.90 19.61 2.18
N MET A 602 -14.26 19.95 3.29
CA MET A 602 -14.64 19.52 4.62
C MET A 602 -14.85 20.73 5.50
N MET A 603 -15.88 20.67 6.33
CA MET A 603 -16.23 21.69 7.31
C MET A 603 -16.76 21.06 8.58
N GLU A 604 -16.61 21.75 9.71
CA GLU A 604 -17.23 21.34 10.96
C GLU A 604 -18.75 21.44 10.77
N ASP A 605 -19.47 20.37 11.08
CA ASP A 605 -20.90 20.30 10.87
C ASP A 605 -21.63 21.13 11.94
N ARG A 606 -21.84 22.43 11.64
CA ARG A 606 -22.54 23.37 12.52
C ARG A 606 -24.07 23.34 12.35
N GLY A 607 -24.60 22.41 11.56
CA GLY A 607 -26.06 22.26 11.35
C GLY A 607 -26.71 23.29 10.42
N THR A 608 -25.96 24.26 9.89
CA THR A 608 -26.45 25.26 8.92
C THR A 608 -25.78 25.05 7.56
N ASN A 609 -26.57 25.02 6.48
CA ASN A 609 -26.03 25.13 5.12
C ASN A 609 -25.62 26.59 4.90
N ASP A 610 -24.33 26.91 4.80
CA ASP A 610 -23.87 28.24 4.40
C ASP A 610 -24.04 28.40 2.88
N PRO A 611 -25.01 29.18 2.39
CA PRO A 611 -25.30 29.28 0.96
C PRO A 611 -24.26 30.13 0.21
N GLY A 612 -23.47 30.96 0.91
CA GLY A 612 -22.49 31.86 0.29
C GLY A 612 -21.16 31.18 -0.04
N PHE A 613 -20.85 30.07 0.63
CA PHE A 613 -19.57 29.37 0.45
C PHE A 613 -19.47 28.64 -0.89
N GLU A 614 -20.59 28.16 -1.44
CA GLU A 614 -20.65 27.42 -2.72
C GLU A 614 -20.39 28.34 -3.92
N SER A 615 -20.85 29.60 -3.89
CA SER A 615 -20.67 30.57 -4.97
C SER A 615 -19.23 31.08 -5.13
N HIS A 616 -18.37 30.91 -4.13
CA HIS A 616 -16.98 31.35 -4.18
C HIS A 616 -16.01 30.29 -4.71
N LEU A 617 -16.47 29.04 -4.89
CA LEU A 617 -15.61 27.89 -5.23
C LEU A 617 -15.74 27.43 -6.69
N LEU A 618 -16.77 27.87 -7.40
CA LEU A 618 -16.95 27.55 -8.82
C LEU A 618 -16.34 28.66 -9.68
N GLU A 619 -15.56 28.28 -10.70
CA GLU A 619 -15.18 29.23 -11.75
C GLU A 619 -16.44 29.72 -12.47
N ALA A 620 -16.46 30.97 -12.94
CA ALA A 620 -17.60 31.52 -13.68
C ALA A 620 -17.90 30.67 -14.93
N GLY A 621 -18.92 29.80 -14.83
CA GLY A 621 -19.33 28.90 -15.91
C GLY A 621 -19.30 27.40 -15.59
N GLU A 622 -18.88 26.97 -14.40
CA GLU A 622 -18.94 25.55 -14.02
C GLU A 622 -20.34 25.11 -13.53
N THR A 623 -20.90 24.06 -14.16
CA THR A 623 -22.17 23.44 -13.75
C THR A 623 -21.92 22.29 -12.78
N ILE A 624 -22.65 22.26 -11.65
CA ILE A 624 -22.66 21.10 -10.74
C ILE A 624 -23.60 20.03 -11.30
N VAL A 625 -23.04 18.86 -11.62
CA VAL A 625 -23.75 17.69 -12.15
C VAL A 625 -24.29 16.80 -11.02
N ARG A 626 -23.51 16.65 -9.94
CA ARG A 626 -23.88 15.81 -8.79
C ARG A 626 -23.30 16.39 -7.51
N ARG A 627 -24.04 16.27 -6.41
CA ARG A 627 -23.59 16.62 -5.07
C ARG A 627 -23.69 15.41 -4.17
N GLU A 628 -22.61 15.12 -3.46
CA GLU A 628 -22.62 14.15 -2.38
C GLU A 628 -22.28 14.83 -1.07
N THR A 629 -22.93 14.41 0.02
CA THR A 629 -22.60 14.89 1.35
C THR A 629 -22.47 13.70 2.28
N SER A 630 -21.48 13.73 3.14
CA SER A 630 -21.28 12.72 4.18
C SER A 630 -20.82 13.39 5.47
N ILE A 631 -21.09 12.74 6.59
CA ILE A 631 -20.67 13.21 7.90
C ILE A 631 -19.58 12.29 8.40
N ALA A 632 -18.42 12.83 8.70
CA ALA A 632 -17.38 12.14 9.43
C ALA A 632 -17.51 12.40 10.92
N THR A 633 -17.32 11.37 11.74
CA THR A 633 -16.98 11.59 13.16
C THR A 633 -15.49 11.40 13.30
N VAL A 634 -14.80 12.46 13.74
CA VAL A 634 -13.34 12.50 13.86
C VAL A 634 -12.96 12.60 15.33
N TYR A 635 -12.14 11.66 15.76
CA TYR A 635 -11.50 11.57 17.05
C TYR A 635 -10.05 12.01 16.88
N GLY A 636 -9.64 13.08 17.56
CA GLY A 636 -8.22 13.36 17.74
C GLY A 636 -7.72 12.58 18.94
N PHE A 637 -6.59 11.89 18.83
CA PHE A 637 -5.93 11.19 19.92
C PHE A 637 -4.54 11.78 20.10
N ARG A 638 -4.14 12.04 21.35
CA ARG A 638 -2.81 12.57 21.69
C ARG A 638 -2.02 11.55 22.49
N PHE A 639 -0.79 11.33 22.08
CA PHE A 639 0.23 10.64 22.84
C PHE A 639 1.16 11.70 23.44
N PHE A 640 1.30 11.66 24.76
CA PHE A 640 2.19 12.53 25.52
C PHE A 640 3.42 11.74 25.93
N MET A 641 4.59 12.37 25.78
CA MET A 641 5.87 11.83 26.21
C MET A 641 6.57 12.84 27.15
N ALA A 642 7.67 12.43 27.79
CA ALA A 642 8.50 13.23 28.71
C ALA A 642 8.67 14.72 28.27
N PRO A 643 8.89 15.66 29.21
CA PRO A 643 8.35 17.02 29.14
C PRO A 643 8.55 17.70 27.77
N GLY A 644 7.45 17.95 27.04
CA GLY A 644 7.43 18.74 25.80
C GLY A 644 7.15 17.99 24.49
N MET A 645 6.88 16.68 24.52
CA MET A 645 6.63 15.87 23.33
C MET A 645 5.17 15.46 23.16
N GLU A 646 4.58 15.75 22.01
CA GLU A 646 3.20 15.43 21.67
C GLU A 646 3.08 14.87 20.25
N GLN A 647 2.44 13.72 20.12
CA GLN A 647 2.08 13.15 18.82
C GLN A 647 0.58 12.99 18.73
N THR A 648 0.02 13.59 17.69
CA THR A 648 -1.43 13.64 17.47
C THR A 648 -1.81 12.71 16.33
N TYR A 649 -2.82 11.90 16.56
CA TYR A 649 -3.39 10.98 15.59
C TYR A 649 -4.86 11.33 15.40
N GLU A 650 -5.25 11.65 14.18
CA GLU A 650 -6.65 11.94 13.86
C GLU A 650 -7.27 10.73 13.19
N PHE A 651 -8.26 10.15 13.86
CA PHE A 651 -9.02 9.00 13.41
C PHE A 651 -10.43 9.46 13.03
N GLY A 652 -10.78 9.40 11.74
CA GLY A 652 -12.11 9.76 11.26
C GLY A 652 -12.71 8.68 10.39
N TYR A 653 -14.01 8.42 10.54
CA TYR A 653 -14.78 7.58 9.63
C TYR A 653 -15.96 8.37 9.06
N PHE A 654 -16.35 8.07 7.82
CA PHE A 654 -17.44 8.73 7.14
C PHE A 654 -18.73 7.90 7.13
N VAL A 655 -19.84 8.58 7.35
CA VAL A 655 -21.20 8.07 7.17
C VAL A 655 -21.82 8.81 5.98
N PRO A 656 -22.09 8.13 4.85
CA PRO A 656 -22.75 8.77 3.71
C PRO A 656 -24.16 9.22 4.08
N LEU A 657 -24.53 10.45 3.73
CA LEU A 657 -25.93 10.87 3.75
C LEU A 657 -26.59 10.29 2.49
N LYS A 658 -27.81 9.77 2.61
CA LYS A 658 -28.58 9.27 1.45
C LYS A 658 -28.70 10.38 0.40
N GLU A 659 -28.50 10.02 -0.86
CA GLU A 659 -28.65 10.94 -2.00
C GLU A 659 -29.99 11.69 -1.90
N THR A 660 -29.91 13.02 -1.97
CA THR A 660 -31.09 13.82 -2.31
C THR A 660 -30.88 14.23 -3.76
N PRO A 661 -31.62 13.64 -4.73
CA PRO A 661 -31.52 14.09 -6.11
C PRO A 661 -31.99 15.55 -6.15
N GLN A 662 -31.05 16.48 -6.29
CA GLN A 662 -31.39 17.83 -6.69
C GLN A 662 -31.68 17.78 -8.18
N ASN A 663 -32.96 17.57 -8.51
CA ASN A 663 -33.49 18.03 -9.78
C ASN A 663 -33.43 19.56 -9.78
N GLY A 664 -32.29 20.11 -10.20
CA GLY A 664 -32.06 21.53 -10.45
C GLY A 664 -32.05 21.78 -11.96
N SER A 665 -33.15 22.37 -12.43
CA SER A 665 -33.50 22.77 -13.79
C SER A 665 -32.41 23.35 -14.73
N LYS A 666 -32.50 22.89 -15.99
CA LYS A 666 -32.14 23.49 -17.29
C LYS A 666 -30.71 23.95 -17.55
#